data_AF-A0A8B8D671-F1
#
_entry.id   AF-A0A8B8D671-F1
#
_cell.length_a   1.000
_cell.length_b   1.000
_cell.length_c   1.000
_cell.angle_alpha   90.00
_cell.angle_beta   90.00
_cell.angle_gamma   90.00
#
_symmetry.space_group_name_H-M   'P 1'
#
loop_
_entity.id
_entity.type
_entity.pdbx_description
1 polymer ?
#
loop_
_entity_poly.entity_id
_entity_poly.type
_entity_poly.pdbx_seq_one_letter_code
_entity_poly.pdbx_strand_id
1 'polypeptide(L)'
;MEFEESKSALLHLTQANGDVEPEMKDEMSFTDNAGKYSIDWKKRVKSEFMRIKHLKKYKKTDELKAAFAANRKIINDQLTNQKEFLDSHPSYTLPPPEILSHIPITKKCDVKSNLMPVQTTLLRVLSSLQSIPTMYCWAGLQQNFMVEDETVLHNIPYMGDDVLDKDVTFIEELLKNYDGKVHGEKHCNVMDNDTFVELVNSLWLNYPDPDVDGEESIEHCNQDVQKSEFPSDAIFEAISAEFPEKGSADVLKEKYKDLIEVKESNLPPECTPNIDGAGAQSVPRDQTMHSFHTLFCRRCFKYDCFLHPYHPTPSMLTRKMPETKQETEPCGPHCYLHMVGIPDDKGDNCGVKKEEKADIRSLTYVKQEKQSEKGDNWLPGEESLFRVVQDMHRTNYCAIAKLIKTKTCVQVYNFALKEAAHIPDITEDKKLTPPRKKAKKKHKLWSMHCRKIQLKKDNNSSKMVHNYQPCDHPGLRCDENCPCIMSQNFCEKFCQCSGDCENRFPGCRCKAQCNTKQCPCFLAVRECDPDLCQMCGADQFTSDKISCKNVSVQRGMKKHLLLAPSDIAGWGIFLKVPAEKNEFISEYCGEIISQDEADRRGKVYDKYMCSFLFNLNNDFVVDATRKGNKIRFANHSVNPNCYAKVMMVNGDHRIGIFAKRPIQAGEELFFDYRYGPTEQLRFVGIERDTEML
;
A
#
# COMPACT_ATOMS: atom_id res chain seq x y z
N MET A 1 -27.68 -31.98 -16.30
CA MET A 1 -29.13 -31.87 -16.55
C MET A 1 -29.97 -31.82 -15.29
N GLU A 2 -29.41 -32.02 -14.09
CA GLU A 2 -30.11 -31.77 -12.81
C GLU A 2 -29.76 -30.40 -12.17
N PHE A 3 -29.10 -29.51 -12.92
CA PHE A 3 -28.69 -28.17 -12.44
C PHE A 3 -29.62 -27.03 -12.91
N GLU A 4 -30.65 -27.32 -13.71
CA GLU A 4 -31.61 -26.32 -14.22
C GLU A 4 -32.93 -26.26 -13.42
N GLU A 5 -33.30 -27.31 -12.68
CA GLU A 5 -34.60 -27.35 -11.99
C GLU A 5 -34.63 -26.58 -10.66
N SER A 6 -33.49 -26.40 -9.99
CA SER A 6 -33.43 -25.58 -8.75
C SER A 6 -33.51 -24.07 -8.99
N LYS A 7 -33.36 -23.60 -10.24
CA LYS A 7 -33.38 -22.16 -10.59
C LYS A 7 -34.79 -21.58 -10.73
N SER A 8 -35.81 -22.41 -10.96
CA SER A 8 -37.18 -21.94 -11.19
C SER A 8 -37.93 -21.56 -9.91
N ALA A 9 -37.49 -22.06 -8.74
CA ALA A 9 -38.24 -21.93 -7.50
C ALA A 9 -38.02 -20.61 -6.73
N LEU A 10 -37.00 -19.80 -7.05
CA LEU A 10 -36.68 -18.58 -6.29
C LEU A 10 -37.17 -17.26 -6.93
N LEU A 11 -37.67 -17.29 -8.18
CA LEU A 11 -38.04 -16.07 -8.91
C LEU A 11 -39.53 -15.65 -8.74
N HIS A 12 -40.30 -16.35 -7.91
CA HIS A 12 -41.77 -16.17 -7.84
C HIS A 12 -42.32 -15.60 -6.52
N LEU A 13 -41.49 -15.00 -5.65
CA LEU A 13 -41.96 -14.51 -4.33
C LEU A 13 -41.69 -13.04 -4.01
N THR A 14 -41.53 -12.17 -5.02
CA THR A 14 -41.48 -10.72 -4.80
C THR A 14 -42.32 -9.97 -5.84
N GLN A 15 -43.65 -10.05 -5.71
CA GLN A 15 -44.58 -9.08 -6.27
C GLN A 15 -45.97 -9.30 -5.66
N ALA A 16 -46.27 -8.60 -4.55
CA ALA A 16 -47.64 -8.41 -4.08
C ALA A 16 -47.75 -7.17 -3.15
N ASN A 17 -48.60 -6.23 -3.60
CA ASN A 17 -49.41 -5.26 -2.86
C ASN A 17 -48.82 -3.91 -2.40
N GLY A 18 -49.51 -2.85 -2.85
CA GLY A 18 -49.43 -1.48 -2.34
C GLY A 18 -50.19 -0.48 -3.23
N ASP A 19 -51.53 -0.56 -3.25
CA ASP A 19 -52.45 0.41 -3.88
C ASP A 19 -52.53 1.73 -3.10
N VAL A 20 -52.47 2.89 -3.78
CA VAL A 20 -53.09 4.18 -3.34
C VAL A 20 -53.57 4.96 -4.57
N GLU A 21 -54.79 5.50 -4.45
CA GLU A 21 -55.65 6.18 -5.43
C GLU A 21 -55.13 7.50 -6.05
N PRO A 22 -55.76 7.99 -7.15
CA PRO A 22 -55.31 9.13 -7.95
C PRO A 22 -56.08 10.43 -7.65
N GLU A 23 -55.46 11.61 -7.80
CA GLU A 23 -56.19 12.83 -8.15
C GLU A 23 -55.33 13.97 -8.75
N MET A 24 -55.95 14.59 -9.77
CA MET A 24 -55.84 15.98 -10.30
C MET A 24 -54.66 16.46 -11.17
N LYS A 25 -55.01 16.59 -12.47
CA LYS A 25 -54.70 17.59 -13.51
C LYS A 25 -53.93 18.85 -13.08
N ASP A 26 -52.95 19.28 -13.89
CA ASP A 26 -53.15 20.35 -14.88
C ASP A 26 -51.91 20.59 -15.79
N GLU A 27 -52.24 20.86 -17.04
CA GLU A 27 -51.61 21.71 -18.06
C GLU A 27 -50.14 21.58 -18.53
N MET A 28 -50.07 21.56 -19.87
CA MET A 28 -49.15 22.31 -20.75
C MET A 28 -48.06 21.51 -21.46
N SER A 29 -48.44 21.14 -22.68
CA SER A 29 -47.62 20.78 -23.84
C SER A 29 -46.40 21.68 -24.03
N PHE A 30 -45.21 21.11 -24.10
CA PHE A 30 -44.11 21.44 -25.01
C PHE A 30 -43.04 20.32 -24.87
N THR A 31 -42.29 20.03 -25.94
CA THR A 31 -41.18 19.05 -26.07
C THR A 31 -41.50 17.58 -26.41
N ASP A 32 -42.01 17.32 -27.62
CA ASP A 32 -42.09 15.96 -28.21
C ASP A 32 -40.93 15.62 -29.18
N ASN A 33 -39.96 16.53 -29.38
CA ASN A 33 -38.82 16.29 -30.31
C ASN A 33 -37.53 15.79 -29.63
N ALA A 34 -37.26 16.13 -28.36
CA ALA A 34 -36.04 15.69 -27.67
C ALA A 34 -36.04 14.18 -27.33
N GLY A 35 -37.20 13.61 -27.02
CA GLY A 35 -37.35 12.19 -26.69
C GLY A 35 -37.13 11.24 -27.88
N LYS A 36 -37.47 11.67 -29.11
CA LYS A 36 -37.21 10.89 -30.34
C LYS A 36 -35.73 10.83 -30.68
N TYR A 37 -35.00 11.93 -30.48
CA TYR A 37 -33.58 12.04 -30.76
C TYR A 37 -32.75 11.10 -29.87
N SER A 38 -33.09 11.04 -28.56
CA SER A 38 -32.43 10.14 -27.59
C SER A 38 -32.65 8.65 -27.91
N ILE A 39 -33.85 8.26 -28.37
CA ILE A 39 -34.17 6.85 -28.69
C ILE A 39 -33.45 6.37 -29.97
N ASP A 40 -33.27 7.24 -30.96
CA ASP A 40 -32.60 6.88 -32.20
C ASP A 40 -31.09 6.65 -31.98
N TRP A 41 -30.45 7.52 -31.20
CA TRP A 41 -29.04 7.36 -30.82
C TRP A 41 -28.79 6.12 -29.97
N LYS A 42 -29.69 5.77 -29.05
CA LYS A 42 -29.64 4.50 -28.30
C LYS A 42 -29.65 3.27 -29.20
N LYS A 43 -30.51 3.27 -30.23
CA LYS A 43 -30.54 2.18 -31.24
C LYS A 43 -29.24 2.11 -32.05
N ARG A 44 -28.68 3.26 -32.44
CA ARG A 44 -27.40 3.35 -33.16
C ARG A 44 -26.24 2.81 -32.31
N VAL A 45 -26.14 3.21 -31.04
CA VAL A 45 -25.16 2.70 -30.08
C VAL A 45 -25.24 1.18 -29.96
N LYS A 46 -26.44 0.63 -29.77
CA LYS A 46 -26.65 -0.81 -29.63
C LYS A 46 -26.30 -1.58 -30.92
N SER A 47 -26.68 -1.04 -32.07
CA SER A 47 -26.38 -1.65 -33.38
C SER A 47 -24.88 -1.68 -33.65
N GLU A 48 -24.19 -0.54 -33.48
CA GLU A 48 -22.75 -0.47 -33.68
C GLU A 48 -21.96 -1.30 -32.67
N PHE A 49 -22.38 -1.32 -31.40
CA PHE A 49 -21.76 -2.17 -30.40
C PHE A 49 -21.87 -3.66 -30.76
N MET A 50 -23.05 -4.10 -31.23
CA MET A 50 -23.22 -5.48 -31.71
C MET A 50 -22.39 -5.75 -32.97
N ARG A 51 -22.34 -4.81 -33.92
CA ARG A 51 -21.52 -4.93 -35.14
C ARG A 51 -20.04 -5.09 -34.80
N ILE A 52 -19.49 -4.23 -33.94
CA ILE A 52 -18.09 -4.29 -33.47
C ILE A 52 -17.83 -5.61 -32.73
N LYS A 53 -18.74 -6.02 -31.84
CA LYS A 53 -18.64 -7.29 -31.11
C LYS A 53 -18.60 -8.50 -32.06
N HIS A 54 -19.45 -8.50 -33.09
CA HIS A 54 -19.45 -9.55 -34.11
C HIS A 54 -18.18 -9.52 -34.97
N LEU A 55 -17.74 -8.34 -35.42
CA LEU A 55 -16.53 -8.19 -36.23
C LEU A 55 -15.27 -8.63 -35.47
N LYS A 56 -15.12 -8.18 -34.21
CA LYS A 56 -14.05 -8.64 -33.31
C LYS A 56 -14.12 -10.14 -33.08
N LYS A 57 -15.32 -10.72 -32.92
CA LYS A 57 -15.49 -12.17 -32.78
C LYS A 57 -15.02 -12.93 -34.01
N TYR A 58 -15.33 -12.47 -35.23
CA TYR A 58 -14.86 -13.10 -36.47
C TYR A 58 -13.34 -12.99 -36.62
N LYS A 59 -12.78 -11.77 -36.48
CA LYS A 59 -11.33 -11.55 -36.56
C LYS A 59 -10.58 -12.40 -35.53
N LYS A 60 -11.06 -12.41 -34.28
CA LYS A 60 -10.52 -13.26 -33.20
C LYS A 60 -10.64 -14.74 -33.53
N THR A 61 -11.69 -15.19 -34.21
CA THR A 61 -11.86 -16.60 -34.60
C THR A 61 -10.77 -17.04 -35.60
N ASP A 62 -10.44 -16.20 -36.58
CA ASP A 62 -9.41 -16.54 -37.56
C ASP A 62 -8.00 -16.43 -36.98
N GLU A 63 -7.73 -15.43 -36.14
CA GLU A 63 -6.49 -15.34 -35.35
C GLU A 63 -6.34 -16.56 -34.43
N LEU A 64 -7.42 -16.99 -33.77
CA LEU A 64 -7.42 -18.20 -32.93
C LEU A 64 -7.12 -19.45 -33.75
N LYS A 65 -7.72 -19.63 -34.94
CA LYS A 65 -7.40 -20.77 -35.81
C LYS A 65 -5.91 -20.80 -36.19
N ALA A 66 -5.35 -19.64 -36.56
CA ALA A 66 -3.94 -19.53 -36.88
C ALA A 66 -3.05 -19.85 -35.66
N ALA A 67 -3.39 -19.33 -34.48
CA ALA A 67 -2.71 -19.62 -33.23
C ALA A 67 -2.81 -21.11 -32.85
N PHE A 68 -3.96 -21.75 -33.02
CA PHE A 68 -4.14 -23.19 -32.80
C PHE A 68 -3.29 -24.02 -33.75
N ALA A 69 -3.22 -23.66 -35.04
CA ALA A 69 -2.38 -24.34 -36.02
C ALA A 69 -0.89 -24.21 -35.67
N ALA A 70 -0.43 -23.01 -35.29
CA ALA A 70 0.93 -22.76 -34.85
C ALA A 70 1.26 -23.55 -33.57
N ASN A 71 0.38 -23.50 -32.56
CA ASN A 71 0.55 -24.26 -31.32
C ASN A 71 0.55 -25.77 -31.57
N ARG A 72 -0.27 -26.26 -32.50
CA ARG A 72 -0.30 -27.68 -32.87
C ARG A 72 1.03 -28.14 -33.45
N LYS A 73 1.71 -27.28 -34.22
CA LYS A 73 3.05 -27.57 -34.71
C LYS A 73 4.05 -27.72 -33.56
N ILE A 74 4.03 -26.79 -32.60
CA ILE A 74 4.87 -26.85 -31.38
C ILE A 74 4.63 -28.15 -30.61
N ILE A 75 3.35 -28.52 -30.40
CA ILE A 75 2.97 -29.76 -29.72
C ILE A 75 3.51 -30.98 -30.47
N ASN A 76 3.36 -31.03 -31.79
CA ASN A 76 3.83 -32.16 -32.59
C ASN A 76 5.36 -32.29 -32.56
N ASP A 77 6.09 -31.18 -32.61
CA ASP A 77 7.55 -31.16 -32.51
C ASP A 77 7.99 -31.68 -31.12
N GLN A 78 7.33 -31.22 -30.04
CA GLN A 78 7.58 -31.70 -28.68
C GLN A 78 7.26 -33.20 -28.51
N LEU A 79 6.15 -33.68 -29.08
CA LEU A 79 5.78 -35.10 -29.04
C LEU A 79 6.79 -35.96 -29.81
N THR A 80 7.33 -35.45 -30.92
CA THR A 80 8.36 -36.16 -31.71
C THR A 80 9.63 -36.30 -30.88
N ASN A 81 10.11 -35.21 -30.28
CA ASN A 81 11.27 -35.24 -29.38
C ASN A 81 11.06 -36.16 -28.17
N GLN A 82 9.87 -36.14 -27.57
CA GLN A 82 9.53 -37.03 -26.45
C GLN A 82 9.49 -38.49 -26.89
N LYS A 83 8.99 -38.78 -28.08
CA LYS A 83 8.97 -40.12 -28.64
C LYS A 83 10.38 -40.64 -28.92
N GLU A 84 11.24 -39.83 -29.53
CA GLU A 84 12.66 -40.19 -29.72
C GLU A 84 13.38 -40.42 -28.39
N PHE A 85 13.07 -39.63 -27.35
CA PHE A 85 13.56 -39.86 -26.00
C PHE A 85 13.08 -41.20 -25.43
N LEU A 86 11.79 -41.53 -25.57
CA LEU A 86 11.23 -42.80 -25.08
C LEU A 86 11.78 -44.00 -25.85
N ASP A 87 11.92 -43.89 -27.18
CA ASP A 87 12.44 -44.96 -28.03
C ASP A 87 13.94 -45.24 -27.76
N SER A 88 14.70 -44.23 -27.31
CA SER A 88 16.10 -44.37 -26.91
C SER A 88 16.31 -44.87 -25.48
N HIS A 89 15.27 -44.87 -24.65
CA HIS A 89 15.33 -45.32 -23.25
C HIS A 89 14.52 -46.60 -23.05
N PRO A 90 15.15 -47.78 -22.97
CA PRO A 90 14.43 -49.04 -22.83
C PRO A 90 13.60 -49.04 -21.53
N SER A 91 12.29 -49.13 -21.65
CA SER A 91 11.37 -49.30 -20.54
C SER A 91 11.06 -50.78 -20.32
N TYR A 92 11.09 -51.24 -19.07
CA TYR A 92 10.67 -52.60 -18.73
C TYR A 92 9.18 -52.63 -18.39
N THR A 93 8.41 -53.46 -19.10
CA THR A 93 7.02 -53.73 -18.73
C THR A 93 7.00 -54.51 -17.42
N LEU A 94 6.30 -53.99 -16.41
CA LEU A 94 6.13 -54.70 -15.16
C LEU A 94 5.29 -55.97 -15.41
N PRO A 95 5.81 -57.17 -15.09
CA PRO A 95 5.00 -58.38 -15.18
C PRO A 95 3.87 -58.33 -14.16
N PRO A 96 2.75 -59.05 -14.40
CA PRO A 96 1.72 -59.21 -13.39
C PRO A 96 2.33 -59.78 -12.10
N PRO A 97 1.88 -59.35 -10.91
CA PRO A 97 2.43 -59.83 -9.65
C PRO A 97 2.33 -61.36 -9.57
N GLU A 98 3.45 -62.05 -9.36
CA GLU A 98 3.43 -63.51 -9.16
C GLU A 98 2.65 -63.86 -7.89
N ILE A 99 1.67 -64.75 -8.02
CA ILE A 99 0.91 -65.30 -6.90
C ILE A 99 1.78 -66.36 -6.23
N LEU A 100 2.61 -65.95 -5.27
CA LEU A 100 3.35 -66.90 -4.43
C LEU A 100 2.36 -67.65 -3.52
N SER A 101 2.11 -68.92 -3.84
CA SER A 101 1.15 -69.81 -3.16
C SER A 101 1.46 -70.09 -1.68
N HIS A 102 2.61 -69.61 -1.17
CA HIS A 102 3.14 -69.95 0.15
C HIS A 102 3.05 -68.81 1.18
N ILE A 103 2.38 -67.68 0.87
CA ILE A 103 2.26 -66.55 1.81
C ILE A 103 0.82 -66.50 2.36
N PRO A 104 0.54 -67.01 3.58
CA PRO A 104 -0.83 -67.23 4.06
C PRO A 104 -1.60 -65.96 4.47
N ILE A 105 -0.98 -64.77 4.45
CA ILE A 105 -1.46 -63.58 5.20
C ILE A 105 -1.65 -62.35 4.28
N THR A 106 -1.67 -62.50 2.96
CA THR A 106 -1.92 -61.37 2.05
C THR A 106 -3.42 -61.22 1.76
N LYS A 107 -3.98 -60.04 2.07
CA LYS A 107 -5.36 -59.67 1.65
C LYS A 107 -5.49 -59.82 0.13
N LYS A 108 -6.68 -60.22 -0.34
CA LYS A 108 -6.99 -60.32 -1.77
C LYS A 108 -7.82 -59.13 -2.22
N CYS A 109 -7.70 -58.76 -3.49
CA CYS A 109 -8.50 -57.74 -4.14
C CYS A 109 -9.23 -58.36 -5.33
N ASP A 110 -10.55 -58.21 -5.36
CA ASP A 110 -11.41 -58.70 -6.43
C ASP A 110 -11.90 -57.53 -7.28
N VAL A 111 -11.63 -57.59 -8.59
CA VAL A 111 -12.12 -56.63 -9.57
C VAL A 111 -13.28 -57.27 -10.33
N LYS A 112 -14.48 -56.73 -10.13
CA LYS A 112 -15.70 -57.17 -10.81
C LYS A 112 -15.92 -56.33 -12.07
N SER A 113 -16.27 -57.00 -13.16
CA SER A 113 -16.66 -56.36 -14.42
C SER A 113 -17.96 -56.96 -14.90
N ASN A 114 -18.77 -56.16 -15.61
CA ASN A 114 -20.00 -56.65 -16.23
C ASN A 114 -19.73 -57.44 -17.52
N LEU A 115 -18.49 -57.39 -18.04
CA LEU A 115 -18.09 -57.98 -19.32
C LEU A 115 -17.11 -59.16 -19.18
N MET A 116 -16.47 -59.30 -18.02
CA MET A 116 -15.44 -60.30 -17.77
C MET A 116 -15.64 -60.99 -16.42
N PRO A 117 -15.17 -62.25 -16.26
CA PRO A 117 -15.19 -62.92 -14.97
C PRO A 117 -14.40 -62.13 -13.92
N VAL A 118 -14.77 -62.32 -12.65
CA VAL A 118 -14.12 -61.66 -11.51
C VAL A 118 -12.62 -61.99 -11.52
N GLN A 119 -11.79 -60.96 -11.53
CA GLN A 119 -10.34 -61.10 -11.44
C GLN A 119 -9.90 -60.91 -10.00
N THR A 120 -9.18 -61.88 -9.46
CA THR A 120 -8.64 -61.82 -8.09
C THR A 120 -7.13 -61.67 -8.14
N THR A 121 -6.60 -60.71 -7.40
CA THR A 121 -5.15 -60.51 -7.22
C THR A 121 -4.79 -60.31 -5.75
N LEU A 122 -3.50 -60.34 -5.44
CA LEU A 122 -2.99 -60.07 -4.09
C LEU A 122 -2.90 -58.56 -3.85
N LEU A 123 -3.40 -58.11 -2.69
CA LEU A 123 -3.28 -56.73 -2.25
C LEU A 123 -1.93 -56.52 -1.57
N ARG A 124 -1.03 -55.76 -2.21
CA ARG A 124 0.23 -55.33 -1.60
C ARG A 124 -0.04 -54.19 -0.61
N VAL A 125 0.18 -54.45 0.66
CA VAL A 125 0.07 -53.44 1.72
C VAL A 125 1.31 -52.54 1.66
N LEU A 126 1.10 -51.24 1.47
CA LEU A 126 2.18 -50.25 1.61
C LEU A 126 2.49 -50.07 3.10
N SER A 127 3.79 -50.08 3.45
CA SER A 127 4.22 -49.85 4.82
C SER A 127 3.73 -48.50 5.33
N SER A 128 3.32 -48.44 6.59
CA SER A 128 2.86 -47.20 7.22
C SER A 128 3.97 -46.14 7.17
N LEU A 129 3.62 -44.94 6.72
CA LEU A 129 4.48 -43.76 6.76
C LEU A 129 3.95 -42.82 7.84
N GLN A 130 4.86 -42.26 8.64
CA GLN A 130 4.50 -41.26 9.63
C GLN A 130 4.05 -39.99 8.93
N SER A 131 2.82 -39.55 9.20
CA SER A 131 2.31 -38.27 8.69
C SER A 131 2.91 -37.10 9.46
N ILE A 132 3.11 -36.00 8.75
CA ILE A 132 3.43 -34.71 9.36
C ILE A 132 2.14 -33.91 9.62
N PRO A 133 2.12 -33.00 10.61
CA PRO A 133 0.94 -32.16 10.83
C PRO A 133 0.67 -31.24 9.64
N THR A 134 -0.61 -30.93 9.40
CA THR A 134 -1.05 -30.07 8.29
C THR A 134 -0.44 -28.66 8.39
N MET A 135 0.02 -28.12 7.26
CA MET A 135 0.49 -26.75 7.15
C MET A 135 0.09 -26.16 5.80
N TYR A 136 -0.55 -24.99 5.82
CA TYR A 136 -0.79 -24.19 4.62
C TYR A 136 0.45 -23.34 4.29
N CYS A 137 0.67 -23.05 3.01
CA CYS A 137 1.76 -22.17 2.58
C CYS A 137 1.62 -20.78 3.18
N TRP A 138 2.74 -20.21 3.64
CA TRP A 138 2.81 -18.87 4.20
C TRP A 138 4.15 -18.20 3.85
N ALA A 139 4.16 -16.86 3.82
CA ALA A 139 5.37 -16.10 3.53
C ALA A 139 6.06 -15.58 4.79
N GLY A 140 7.39 -15.70 4.84
CA GLY A 140 8.20 -15.23 5.97
C GLY A 140 8.36 -13.71 6.03
N LEU A 141 8.12 -13.13 7.20
CA LEU A 141 8.22 -11.70 7.51
C LEU A 141 9.29 -11.42 8.58
N GLN A 142 9.89 -10.24 8.48
CA GLN A 142 10.77 -9.67 9.51
C GLN A 142 10.13 -8.48 10.23
N GLN A 143 9.12 -7.87 9.60
CA GLN A 143 8.35 -6.72 10.06
C GLN A 143 6.91 -6.93 9.58
N ASN A 144 5.96 -6.27 10.23
CA ASN A 144 4.56 -6.31 9.81
C ASN A 144 4.35 -5.72 8.41
N PHE A 145 3.27 -6.13 7.76
CA PHE A 145 2.93 -5.75 6.38
C PHE A 145 1.48 -5.25 6.32
N MET A 146 1.25 -3.96 6.08
CA MET A 146 -0.08 -3.39 5.94
C MET A 146 -0.76 -3.93 4.68
N VAL A 147 -2.04 -4.31 4.81
CA VAL A 147 -2.88 -4.80 3.72
C VAL A 147 -4.20 -4.05 3.75
N GLU A 148 -4.65 -3.63 2.58
CA GLU A 148 -5.97 -3.00 2.42
C GLU A 148 -7.08 -4.06 2.47
N ASP A 149 -8.26 -3.60 2.87
CA ASP A 149 -9.44 -4.42 3.03
C ASP A 149 -9.93 -5.01 1.70
N GLU A 150 -10.18 -6.33 1.68
CA GLU A 150 -10.66 -7.02 0.48
C GLU A 150 -12.16 -6.80 0.31
N THR A 151 -12.60 -5.86 -0.53
CA THR A 151 -14.05 -5.57 -0.68
C THR A 151 -14.84 -6.63 -1.47
N VAL A 152 -14.16 -7.57 -2.12
CA VAL A 152 -14.77 -8.62 -2.95
C VAL A 152 -14.19 -9.98 -2.58
N LEU A 153 -15.07 -10.97 -2.42
CA LEU A 153 -14.65 -12.32 -2.12
C LEU A 153 -14.10 -12.98 -3.40
N HIS A 154 -12.79 -13.25 -3.42
CA HIS A 154 -12.14 -13.83 -4.61
C HIS A 154 -12.49 -15.30 -4.84
N ASN A 155 -12.65 -16.08 -3.77
CA ASN A 155 -12.96 -17.50 -3.82
C ASN A 155 -13.84 -17.88 -2.63
N ILE A 156 -14.84 -18.74 -2.86
CA ILE A 156 -15.62 -19.36 -1.79
C ILE A 156 -14.80 -20.54 -1.24
N PRO A 157 -14.44 -20.56 0.06
CA PRO A 157 -13.66 -21.65 0.64
C PRO A 157 -14.43 -22.98 0.55
N TYR A 158 -13.81 -24.00 -0.05
CA TYR A 158 -14.36 -25.35 -0.03
C TYR A 158 -14.07 -26.02 1.32
N MET A 159 -15.10 -26.53 1.98
CA MET A 159 -15.03 -27.08 3.34
C MET A 159 -15.51 -28.54 3.42
N GLY A 160 -15.64 -29.21 2.27
CA GLY A 160 -16.20 -30.56 2.16
C GLY A 160 -17.72 -30.54 1.96
N ASP A 161 -18.22 -31.49 1.19
CA ASP A 161 -19.63 -31.59 0.81
C ASP A 161 -20.54 -31.73 2.06
N ASP A 162 -20.11 -32.51 3.05
CA ASP A 162 -20.84 -32.73 4.30
C ASP A 162 -21.04 -31.47 5.15
N VAL A 163 -20.16 -30.46 5.00
CA VAL A 163 -20.21 -29.19 5.73
C VAL A 163 -21.06 -28.18 4.96
N LEU A 164 -20.97 -28.19 3.63
CA LEU A 164 -21.76 -27.34 2.74
C LEU A 164 -23.25 -27.66 2.86
N ASP A 165 -23.61 -28.94 2.99
CA ASP A 165 -25.01 -29.37 3.13
C ASP A 165 -25.63 -29.04 4.50
N LYS A 166 -24.81 -28.92 5.55
CA LYS A 166 -25.28 -28.70 6.93
C LYS A 166 -25.31 -27.23 7.35
N ASP A 167 -24.54 -26.38 6.68
CA ASP A 167 -24.25 -25.01 7.14
C ASP A 167 -24.45 -23.98 6.02
N VAL A 168 -25.56 -24.09 5.28
CA VAL A 168 -25.94 -23.15 4.20
C VAL A 168 -26.00 -21.70 4.72
N THR A 169 -26.44 -21.52 5.96
CA THR A 169 -26.49 -20.23 6.65
C THR A 169 -25.11 -19.57 6.79
N PHE A 170 -24.04 -20.34 6.92
CA PHE A 170 -22.68 -19.80 6.96
C PHE A 170 -22.28 -19.18 5.62
N ILE A 171 -22.63 -19.83 4.51
CA ILE A 171 -22.32 -19.31 3.16
C ILE A 171 -23.11 -18.02 2.91
N GLU A 172 -24.39 -17.97 3.28
CA GLU A 172 -25.19 -16.75 3.19
C GLU A 172 -24.63 -15.62 4.04
N GLU A 173 -24.23 -15.91 5.29
CA GLU A 173 -23.60 -14.92 6.16
C GLU A 173 -22.26 -14.45 5.61
N LEU A 174 -21.45 -15.36 5.07
CA LEU A 174 -20.17 -15.03 4.44
C LEU A 174 -20.38 -14.07 3.28
N LEU A 175 -21.31 -14.37 2.36
CA LEU A 175 -21.65 -13.51 1.23
C LEU A 175 -22.16 -12.14 1.66
N LYS A 176 -23.00 -12.09 2.71
CA LYS A 176 -23.51 -10.84 3.28
C LYS A 176 -22.39 -9.91 3.76
N ASN A 177 -21.30 -10.45 4.30
CA ASN A 177 -20.17 -9.62 4.75
C ASN A 177 -19.35 -9.01 3.60
N TYR A 178 -19.54 -9.48 2.37
CA TYR A 178 -18.92 -8.92 1.17
C TYR A 178 -19.95 -8.22 0.27
N ASP A 179 -21.09 -7.79 0.82
CA ASP A 179 -22.21 -7.19 0.08
C ASP A 179 -22.69 -8.04 -1.11
N GLY A 180 -22.56 -9.37 -1.03
CA GLY A 180 -22.86 -10.31 -2.12
C GLY A 180 -21.85 -10.31 -3.27
N LYS A 181 -20.76 -9.54 -3.21
CA LYS A 181 -19.77 -9.43 -4.29
C LYS A 181 -18.81 -10.61 -4.27
N VAL A 182 -18.97 -11.51 -5.25
CA VAL A 182 -18.03 -12.62 -5.50
C VAL A 182 -17.33 -12.44 -6.84
N HIS A 183 -16.02 -12.61 -6.85
CA HIS A 183 -15.24 -12.54 -8.08
C HIS A 183 -15.67 -13.66 -9.04
N GLY A 184 -16.21 -13.28 -10.20
CA GLY A 184 -16.66 -14.23 -11.22
C GLY A 184 -18.14 -14.13 -11.59
N GLU A 185 -18.94 -13.33 -10.87
CA GLU A 185 -20.28 -12.94 -11.31
C GLU A 185 -20.18 -11.94 -12.48
N LYS A 186 -19.81 -12.45 -13.66
CA LYS A 186 -19.81 -11.67 -14.88
C LYS A 186 -21.22 -11.64 -15.46
N HIS A 187 -21.89 -10.51 -15.38
CA HIS A 187 -22.91 -10.16 -16.36
C HIS A 187 -22.25 -10.18 -17.75
N CYS A 188 -22.76 -10.98 -18.67
CA CYS A 188 -22.14 -11.32 -19.96
C CYS A 188 -22.10 -10.16 -21.02
N ASN A 189 -22.32 -8.91 -20.59
CA ASN A 189 -22.37 -7.71 -21.43
C ASN A 189 -21.28 -6.66 -21.14
N VAL A 190 -20.16 -7.05 -20.52
CA VAL A 190 -19.09 -6.09 -20.21
C VAL A 190 -18.39 -5.59 -21.49
N MET A 191 -18.50 -4.28 -21.73
CA MET A 191 -17.67 -3.54 -22.68
C MET A 191 -16.26 -3.33 -22.08
N ASP A 192 -15.22 -3.74 -22.81
CA ASP A 192 -13.82 -3.47 -22.48
C ASP A 192 -13.37 -2.11 -23.03
N ASN A 193 -12.22 -1.61 -22.57
CA ASN A 193 -11.74 -0.27 -22.95
C ASN A 193 -11.47 -0.15 -24.46
N ASP A 194 -10.99 -1.22 -25.11
CA ASP A 194 -10.75 -1.21 -26.56
C ASP A 194 -12.05 -1.21 -27.37
N THR A 195 -13.09 -1.91 -26.93
CA THR A 195 -14.40 -1.86 -27.58
C THR A 195 -15.11 -0.54 -27.31
N PHE A 196 -14.89 0.07 -26.14
CA PHE A 196 -15.39 1.41 -25.84
C PHE A 196 -14.80 2.46 -26.78
N VAL A 197 -13.46 2.50 -26.94
CA VAL A 197 -12.80 3.45 -27.85
C VAL A 197 -13.24 3.23 -29.30
N GLU A 198 -13.34 1.99 -29.74
CA GLU A 198 -13.80 1.67 -31.11
C GLU A 198 -15.28 2.00 -31.33
N LEU A 199 -16.12 1.86 -30.30
CA LEU A 199 -17.52 2.26 -30.34
C LEU A 199 -17.67 3.78 -30.48
N VAL A 200 -16.97 4.55 -29.66
CA VAL A 200 -17.00 6.03 -29.73
C VAL A 200 -16.50 6.50 -31.10
N ASN A 201 -15.38 5.95 -31.58
CA ASN A 201 -14.84 6.27 -32.91
C ASN A 201 -15.78 5.86 -34.05
N SER A 202 -16.42 4.69 -33.96
CA SER A 202 -17.38 4.25 -34.98
C SER A 202 -18.62 5.14 -35.01
N LEU A 203 -19.12 5.56 -33.85
CA LEU A 203 -20.26 6.47 -33.75
C LEU A 203 -19.93 7.86 -34.29
N TRP A 204 -18.74 8.37 -33.98
CA TRP A 204 -18.25 9.67 -34.46
C TRP A 204 -17.93 9.69 -35.96
N LEU A 205 -17.37 8.60 -36.50
CA LEU A 205 -17.01 8.52 -37.91
C LEU A 205 -18.20 8.22 -38.82
N ASN A 206 -19.14 7.37 -38.39
CA ASN A 206 -20.20 6.86 -39.25
C ASN A 206 -21.52 7.63 -39.19
N TYR A 207 -21.71 8.54 -38.22
CA TYR A 207 -22.93 9.32 -38.08
C TYR A 207 -22.65 10.83 -38.05
N PRO A 208 -23.52 11.66 -38.66
CA PRO A 208 -23.43 13.11 -38.58
C PRO A 208 -23.74 13.61 -37.16
N ASP A 209 -23.20 14.78 -36.82
CA ASP A 209 -23.31 15.37 -35.50
C ASP A 209 -24.78 15.69 -35.16
N PRO A 210 -25.25 15.39 -33.93
CA PRO A 210 -26.61 15.69 -33.47
C PRO A 210 -27.09 17.13 -33.70
N ASP A 211 -26.16 18.08 -33.71
CA ASP A 211 -26.43 19.51 -33.70
C ASP A 211 -26.62 20.12 -35.10
N VAL A 212 -26.64 19.30 -36.17
CA VAL A 212 -26.91 19.78 -37.54
C VAL A 212 -28.39 19.54 -37.88
N ASP A 213 -29.21 20.55 -37.61
CA ASP A 213 -30.62 20.62 -38.02
C ASP A 213 -30.75 20.57 -39.55
N GLY A 214 -31.57 19.67 -40.07
CA GLY A 214 -32.11 19.76 -41.44
C GLY A 214 -32.33 18.43 -42.13
N GLU A 215 -33.59 18.03 -42.25
CA GLU A 215 -34.04 17.08 -43.28
C GLU A 215 -33.64 17.59 -44.66
N GLU A 216 -32.70 16.95 -45.34
CA GLU A 216 -32.69 16.87 -46.79
C GLU A 216 -32.01 15.56 -47.25
N SER A 217 -32.84 14.70 -47.83
CA SER A 217 -32.55 13.69 -48.86
C SER A 217 -31.15 13.07 -48.95
N ILE A 218 -31.14 11.75 -48.76
CA ILE A 218 -30.23 10.81 -49.41
C ILE A 218 -30.19 11.12 -50.92
N GLU A 219 -29.09 11.68 -51.41
CA GLU A 219 -28.44 11.36 -52.70
C GLU A 219 -27.22 12.27 -52.94
N HIS A 220 -26.04 11.63 -53.04
CA HIS A 220 -24.77 12.18 -53.56
C HIS A 220 -24.31 13.56 -53.05
N CYS A 221 -23.40 13.57 -52.07
CA CYS A 221 -22.38 14.63 -52.02
C CYS A 221 -21.04 14.11 -51.47
N ASN A 222 -20.08 13.93 -52.38
CA ASN A 222 -18.65 13.99 -52.07
C ASN A 222 -18.30 15.46 -51.79
N GLN A 223 -18.50 15.95 -50.57
CA GLN A 223 -17.87 17.20 -50.10
C GLN A 223 -17.48 17.07 -48.63
N ASP A 224 -16.20 17.35 -48.38
CA ASP A 224 -15.53 17.33 -47.08
C ASP A 224 -16.25 18.25 -46.07
N VAL A 225 -17.06 17.68 -45.19
CA VAL A 225 -17.54 18.35 -43.98
C VAL A 225 -16.37 18.36 -43.00
N GLN A 226 -15.87 19.54 -42.63
CA GLN A 226 -14.91 19.69 -41.53
C GLN A 226 -15.55 19.16 -40.24
N LYS A 227 -15.22 17.92 -39.86
CA LYS A 227 -15.61 17.34 -38.57
C LYS A 227 -14.83 18.02 -37.44
N SER A 228 -15.50 18.25 -36.33
CA SER A 228 -14.92 18.72 -35.06
C SER A 228 -13.74 17.84 -34.65
N GLU A 229 -12.74 18.38 -33.97
CA GLU A 229 -11.51 17.68 -33.56
C GLU A 229 -11.76 16.62 -32.46
N PHE A 230 -12.97 16.60 -31.87
CA PHE A 230 -13.37 15.73 -30.76
C PHE A 230 -14.84 15.28 -30.88
N PRO A 231 -15.22 14.05 -30.47
CA PRO A 231 -16.61 13.57 -30.52
C PRO A 231 -17.58 14.42 -29.68
N SER A 232 -18.83 14.57 -30.14
CA SER A 232 -19.85 15.36 -29.43
C SER A 232 -20.37 14.73 -28.15
N ASP A 233 -20.82 15.57 -27.23
CA ASP A 233 -21.29 15.18 -25.90
C ASP A 233 -22.53 14.28 -25.95
N ALA A 234 -23.36 14.46 -26.96
CA ALA A 234 -24.53 13.63 -27.24
C ALA A 234 -24.18 12.15 -27.53
N ILE A 235 -22.98 11.84 -28.04
CA ILE A 235 -22.51 10.45 -28.19
C ILE A 235 -22.26 9.81 -26.82
N PHE A 236 -21.63 10.56 -25.89
CA PHE A 236 -21.35 10.08 -24.53
C PHE A 236 -22.62 9.93 -23.70
N GLU A 237 -23.59 10.84 -23.87
CA GLU A 237 -24.92 10.71 -23.27
C GLU A 237 -25.66 9.47 -23.77
N ALA A 238 -25.63 9.19 -25.08
CA ALA A 238 -26.27 8.01 -25.65
C ALA A 238 -25.62 6.70 -25.18
N ILE A 239 -24.29 6.67 -25.02
CA ILE A 239 -23.57 5.51 -24.49
C ILE A 239 -23.87 5.32 -22.99
N SER A 240 -23.83 6.39 -22.19
CA SER A 240 -24.16 6.34 -20.75
C SER A 240 -25.58 5.85 -20.52
N ALA A 241 -26.53 6.23 -21.38
CA ALA A 241 -27.91 5.82 -21.27
C ALA A 241 -28.18 4.34 -21.65
N GLU A 242 -27.30 3.70 -22.43
CA GLU A 242 -27.34 2.25 -22.71
C GLU A 242 -26.47 1.42 -21.76
N PHE A 243 -25.42 2.00 -21.19
CA PHE A 243 -24.49 1.36 -20.26
C PHE A 243 -24.35 2.16 -18.95
N PRO A 244 -25.40 2.22 -18.10
CA PRO A 244 -25.37 3.02 -16.86
C PRO A 244 -24.29 2.56 -15.87
N GLU A 245 -23.88 1.29 -15.92
CA GLU A 245 -22.83 0.73 -15.07
C GLU A 245 -21.43 1.28 -15.36
N LYS A 246 -21.25 1.98 -16.48
CA LYS A 246 -19.97 2.55 -16.90
C LYS A 246 -19.76 4.01 -16.47
N GLY A 247 -20.78 4.65 -15.89
CA GLY A 247 -20.72 6.01 -15.37
C GLY A 247 -21.50 7.03 -16.20
N SER A 248 -21.52 8.28 -15.74
CA SER A 248 -22.14 9.41 -16.43
C SER A 248 -21.41 9.77 -17.73
N ALA A 249 -22.05 10.55 -18.60
CA ALA A 249 -21.47 11.02 -19.86
C ALA A 249 -20.12 11.73 -19.66
N ASP A 250 -19.99 12.56 -18.62
CA ASP A 250 -18.75 13.26 -18.27
C ASP A 250 -17.62 12.29 -17.92
N VAL A 251 -17.92 11.24 -17.13
CA VAL A 251 -16.94 10.22 -16.74
C VAL A 251 -16.47 9.43 -17.96
N LEU A 252 -17.37 9.12 -18.90
CA LEU A 252 -17.04 8.43 -20.14
C LEU A 252 -16.20 9.30 -21.08
N LYS A 253 -16.49 10.60 -21.13
CA LYS A 253 -15.74 11.58 -21.94
C LYS A 253 -14.31 11.72 -21.43
N GLU A 254 -14.11 11.91 -20.13
CA GLU A 254 -12.78 11.96 -19.52
C GLU A 254 -12.03 10.64 -19.73
N LYS A 255 -12.69 9.50 -19.50
CA LYS A 255 -12.11 8.18 -19.76
C LYS A 255 -11.69 7.98 -21.23
N TYR A 256 -12.44 8.53 -22.18
CA TYR A 256 -12.10 8.46 -23.60
C TYR A 256 -10.87 9.31 -23.93
N LYS A 257 -10.75 10.52 -23.35
CA LYS A 257 -9.55 11.35 -23.47
C LYS A 257 -8.32 10.63 -22.93
N ASP A 258 -8.40 10.09 -21.71
CA ASP A 258 -7.30 9.34 -21.09
C ASP A 258 -6.82 8.17 -21.98
N LEU A 259 -7.77 7.42 -22.56
CA LEU A 259 -7.45 6.25 -23.39
C LEU A 259 -6.86 6.60 -24.76
N ILE A 260 -7.09 7.81 -25.28
CA ILE A 260 -6.47 8.30 -26.52
C ILE A 260 -5.11 8.92 -26.24
N GLU A 261 -5.01 9.74 -25.20
CA GLU A 261 -3.75 10.40 -24.82
C GLU A 261 -2.65 9.38 -24.47
N VAL A 262 -3.02 8.26 -23.82
CA VAL A 262 -2.10 7.14 -23.55
C VAL A 262 -1.64 6.40 -24.81
N LYS A 263 -2.37 6.49 -25.93
CA LYS A 263 -1.96 5.90 -27.22
C LYS A 263 -1.02 6.82 -28.02
N GLU A 264 -1.12 8.13 -27.85
CA GLU A 264 -0.29 9.13 -28.56
C GLU A 264 0.94 9.56 -27.79
N SER A 265 0.91 9.47 -26.45
CA SER A 265 2.02 9.76 -25.56
C SER A 265 2.37 8.54 -24.72
N ASN A 266 3.65 8.16 -24.67
CA ASN A 266 4.11 7.06 -23.81
C ASN A 266 4.04 7.39 -22.30
N LEU A 267 3.57 8.59 -21.93
CA LEU A 267 3.53 9.11 -20.56
C LEU A 267 2.26 9.97 -20.38
N PRO A 268 1.43 9.71 -19.36
CA PRO A 268 0.28 10.57 -19.02
C PRO A 268 0.69 12.04 -18.83
N PRO A 269 -0.18 13.02 -19.14
CA PRO A 269 0.14 14.46 -19.08
C PRO A 269 0.59 14.98 -17.70
N GLU A 270 0.23 14.29 -16.61
CA GLU A 270 0.66 14.63 -15.25
C GLU A 270 2.02 14.04 -14.84
N CYS A 271 2.62 13.18 -15.68
CA CYS A 271 3.91 12.57 -15.40
C CYS A 271 5.07 13.48 -15.82
N THR A 272 5.94 13.82 -14.88
CA THR A 272 7.18 14.56 -15.17
C THR A 272 8.21 13.62 -15.82
N PRO A 273 8.74 13.92 -17.02
CA PRO A 273 9.77 13.10 -17.66
C PRO A 273 11.04 13.01 -16.82
N ASN A 274 11.81 11.92 -16.98
CA ASN A 274 13.08 11.75 -16.29
C ASN A 274 14.06 12.89 -16.65
N ILE A 275 14.60 13.55 -15.63
CA ILE A 275 15.59 14.63 -15.75
C ILE A 275 16.88 14.21 -16.47
N ASP A 276 17.25 12.93 -16.36
CA ASP A 276 18.43 12.35 -17.02
C ASP A 276 18.10 11.81 -18.44
N GLY A 277 16.84 11.88 -18.86
CA GLY A 277 16.36 11.33 -20.12
C GLY A 277 16.48 12.30 -21.30
N ALA A 278 16.49 11.77 -22.53
CA ALA A 278 16.48 12.58 -23.75
C ALA A 278 15.19 13.42 -23.92
N GLY A 279 14.10 13.01 -23.26
CA GLY A 279 12.83 13.73 -23.22
C GLY A 279 12.66 14.66 -22.01
N ALA A 280 13.75 15.05 -21.33
CA ALA A 280 13.69 15.95 -20.18
C ALA A 280 13.02 17.29 -20.53
N GLN A 281 12.17 17.77 -19.63
CA GLN A 281 11.46 19.05 -19.77
C GLN A 281 11.83 20.00 -18.62
N SER A 282 11.70 21.31 -18.89
CA SER A 282 11.92 22.36 -17.91
C SER A 282 10.64 22.54 -17.12
N VAL A 283 10.64 22.08 -15.87
CA VAL A 283 9.47 22.05 -15.00
C VAL A 283 9.77 22.76 -13.67
N PRO A 284 8.75 23.21 -12.92
CA PRO A 284 8.94 23.76 -11.59
C PRO A 284 9.52 22.73 -10.61
N ARG A 285 10.10 23.22 -9.52
CA ARG A 285 10.65 22.38 -8.43
C ARG A 285 9.62 21.40 -7.89
N ASP A 286 8.40 21.85 -7.66
CA ASP A 286 7.37 21.02 -7.01
C ASP A 286 6.91 19.87 -7.91
N GLN A 287 6.87 20.07 -9.24
CA GLN A 287 6.70 18.97 -10.20
C GLN A 287 7.91 18.04 -10.22
N THR A 288 9.13 18.60 -10.29
CA THR A 288 10.38 17.81 -10.30
C THR A 288 10.49 16.89 -9.08
N MET A 289 10.09 17.38 -7.91
CA MET A 289 10.18 16.65 -6.64
C MET A 289 8.89 15.92 -6.27
N HIS A 290 7.82 16.03 -7.05
CA HIS A 290 6.49 15.53 -6.71
C HIS A 290 6.51 14.06 -6.33
N SER A 291 7.03 13.19 -7.21
CA SER A 291 7.08 11.74 -6.96
C SER A 291 7.90 11.39 -5.71
N PHE A 292 9.04 12.07 -5.51
CA PHE A 292 9.86 11.85 -4.32
C PHE A 292 9.15 12.29 -3.05
N HIS A 293 8.45 13.41 -3.08
CA HIS A 293 7.72 13.95 -1.94
C HIS A 293 6.49 13.11 -1.60
N THR A 294 5.70 12.69 -2.59
CA THR A 294 4.45 11.96 -2.38
C THR A 294 4.67 10.50 -1.96
N LEU A 295 5.68 9.82 -2.53
CA LEU A 295 5.93 8.40 -2.27
C LEU A 295 6.86 8.14 -1.09
N PHE A 296 7.68 9.12 -0.67
CA PHE A 296 8.65 8.89 0.40
C PHE A 296 8.02 8.87 1.78
N CYS A 297 8.18 7.75 2.48
CA CYS A 297 7.79 7.65 3.88
C CYS A 297 8.92 8.11 4.81
N ARG A 298 8.69 9.23 5.50
CA ARG A 298 9.62 9.80 6.48
C ARG A 298 9.83 8.91 7.73
N ARG A 299 8.92 7.98 8.03
CA ARG A 299 8.98 7.12 9.22
C ARG A 299 9.98 5.96 9.05
N CYS A 300 9.96 5.32 7.88
CA CYS A 300 10.79 4.14 7.60
C CYS A 300 11.84 4.34 6.50
N PHE A 301 11.90 5.54 5.89
CA PHE A 301 12.88 5.93 4.87
C PHE A 301 12.83 5.09 3.59
N LYS A 302 11.63 4.70 3.16
CA LYS A 302 11.36 3.94 1.92
C LYS A 302 10.36 4.68 1.06
N TYR A 303 10.46 4.51 -0.27
CA TYR A 303 9.40 4.91 -1.19
C TYR A 303 8.31 3.84 -1.19
N ASP A 304 7.05 4.27 -1.24
CA ASP A 304 5.86 3.41 -1.29
C ASP A 304 5.90 2.29 -0.23
N CYS A 305 5.93 2.70 1.04
CA CYS A 305 6.23 1.76 2.11
C CYS A 305 5.01 0.87 2.46
N PHE A 306 5.26 -0.43 2.63
CA PHE A 306 4.23 -1.42 2.99
C PHE A 306 3.66 -1.32 4.42
N LEU A 307 3.92 -0.24 5.18
CA LEU A 307 3.52 -0.16 6.61
C LEU A 307 2.70 1.08 6.94
N HIS A 308 2.95 2.19 6.24
CA HIS A 308 2.33 3.48 6.54
C HIS A 308 1.48 3.92 5.34
N PRO A 309 0.13 3.87 5.45
CA PRO A 309 -0.75 4.19 4.33
C PRO A 309 -0.89 5.69 4.06
N TYR A 310 -0.48 6.55 5.00
CA TYR A 310 -0.65 7.99 4.88
C TYR A 310 0.53 8.66 4.15
N HIS A 311 0.20 9.42 3.11
CA HIS A 311 1.15 10.29 2.42
C HIS A 311 1.61 11.45 3.31
N PRO A 312 2.86 11.93 3.13
CA PRO A 312 3.38 13.05 3.91
C PRO A 312 2.61 14.35 3.61
N THR A 313 2.36 15.15 4.64
CA THR A 313 1.71 16.46 4.46
C THR A 313 2.70 17.48 3.88
N PRO A 314 2.23 18.51 3.14
CA PRO A 314 3.10 19.52 2.53
C PRO A 314 4.08 20.18 3.52
N SER A 315 3.66 20.40 4.76
CA SER A 315 4.51 20.99 5.80
C SER A 315 5.70 20.09 6.18
N MET A 316 5.57 18.75 6.09
CA MET A 316 6.67 17.81 6.38
C MET A 316 7.82 17.93 5.39
N LEU A 317 7.51 18.40 4.17
CA LEU A 317 8.45 18.60 3.07
C LEU A 317 9.16 19.96 3.17
N THR A 318 8.57 20.91 3.92
CA THR A 318 9.19 22.22 4.15
C THR A 318 10.26 22.13 5.25
N ARG A 319 11.53 22.29 4.86
CA ARG A 319 12.65 22.34 5.81
C ARG A 319 13.02 23.79 6.14
N LYS A 320 13.16 24.11 7.42
CA LYS A 320 13.91 25.31 7.85
C LYS A 320 15.39 25.07 7.57
N MET A 321 15.87 25.62 6.45
CA MET A 321 17.26 25.55 6.05
C MET A 321 18.15 26.23 7.10
N PRO A 322 19.25 25.61 7.56
CA PRO A 322 20.26 26.30 8.35
C PRO A 322 20.79 27.48 7.53
N GLU A 323 21.04 28.62 8.18
CA GLU A 323 21.65 29.78 7.54
C GLU A 323 22.99 29.36 6.94
N THR A 324 23.03 29.14 5.63
CA THR A 324 24.26 28.89 4.89
C THR A 324 25.08 30.18 4.97
N LYS A 325 26.26 30.11 5.57
CA LYS A 325 27.22 31.22 5.52
C LYS A 325 27.52 31.51 4.05
N GLN A 326 27.35 32.75 3.62
CA GLN A 326 27.81 33.17 2.30
C GLN A 326 29.33 33.00 2.26
N GLU A 327 29.82 32.35 1.20
CA GLU A 327 31.25 32.24 0.93
C GLU A 327 31.75 33.62 0.53
N THR A 328 32.75 34.12 1.26
CA THR A 328 33.38 35.43 1.02
C THR A 328 34.55 35.36 0.04
N GLU A 329 35.01 34.14 -0.28
CA GLU A 329 36.13 33.91 -1.20
C GLU A 329 35.64 33.42 -2.57
N PRO A 330 36.24 33.88 -3.68
CA PRO A 330 35.85 33.46 -5.02
C PRO A 330 36.17 31.98 -5.26
N CYS A 331 35.20 31.22 -5.78
CA CYS A 331 35.34 29.78 -6.06
C CYS A 331 36.23 29.45 -7.27
N GLY A 332 36.72 30.46 -7.99
CA GLY A 332 37.56 30.32 -9.17
C GLY A 332 37.51 31.55 -10.09
N PRO A 333 38.19 31.51 -11.24
CA PRO A 333 38.30 32.66 -12.16
C PRO A 333 36.95 33.09 -12.78
N HIS A 334 35.97 32.17 -12.82
CA HIS A 334 34.62 32.42 -13.33
C HIS A 334 33.59 32.48 -12.18
N CYS A 335 33.95 33.13 -11.07
CA CYS A 335 33.08 33.31 -9.90
C CYS A 335 32.20 34.57 -10.02
N TYR A 336 30.94 34.46 -9.60
CA TYR A 336 30.00 35.59 -9.58
C TYR A 336 30.45 36.74 -8.67
N LEU A 337 31.26 36.47 -7.64
CA LEU A 337 31.79 37.49 -6.73
C LEU A 337 32.67 38.53 -7.45
N HIS A 338 33.29 38.16 -8.58
CA HIS A 338 34.04 39.10 -9.41
C HIS A 338 33.13 40.09 -10.15
N MET A 339 31.86 39.76 -10.36
CA MET A 339 30.87 40.63 -11.01
C MET A 339 30.14 41.55 -10.02
N VAL A 340 29.95 41.10 -8.78
CA VAL A 340 29.14 41.81 -7.77
C VAL A 340 29.95 42.82 -6.95
N GLY A 341 31.28 42.77 -7.00
CA GLY A 341 32.16 43.63 -6.21
C GLY A 341 32.20 43.18 -4.74
N ILE A 342 33.39 42.94 -4.21
CA ILE A 342 33.59 42.65 -2.79
C ILE A 342 33.40 43.97 -2.03
N PRO A 343 32.60 44.04 -0.94
CA PRO A 343 32.65 45.19 -0.05
C PRO A 343 34.02 45.21 0.63
N ASP A 344 34.86 46.17 0.26
CA ASP A 344 36.15 46.41 0.92
C ASP A 344 35.90 46.85 2.37
N ASP A 345 36.15 45.96 3.31
CA ASP A 345 36.27 46.29 4.74
C ASP A 345 37.67 46.90 4.97
N LYS A 346 37.79 48.21 4.71
CA LYS A 346 38.91 49.02 5.23
C LYS A 346 38.33 50.06 6.17
N GLY A 347 38.66 49.87 7.45
CA GLY A 347 38.16 50.67 8.54
C GLY A 347 38.45 52.16 8.37
N ASP A 348 37.47 52.97 8.78
CA ASP A 348 37.75 54.24 9.41
C ASP A 348 36.72 54.56 10.49
N ASN A 349 37.22 55.20 11.53
CA ASN A 349 36.59 55.42 12.82
C ASN A 349 35.56 56.57 12.74
N CYS A 350 34.25 56.28 12.84
CA CYS A 350 33.28 57.28 13.30
C CYS A 350 32.01 56.61 13.84
N GLY A 351 31.69 56.89 15.11
CA GLY A 351 30.52 56.34 15.78
C GLY A 351 29.23 57.05 15.36
N VAL A 352 28.27 56.32 14.80
CA VAL A 352 26.85 56.66 14.77
C VAL A 352 26.01 55.39 14.96
N LYS A 353 24.88 55.52 15.66
CA LYS A 353 23.99 54.46 16.12
C LYS A 353 23.19 53.83 14.96
N LYS A 354 22.95 52.52 15.15
CA LYS A 354 21.99 51.57 14.57
C LYS A 354 20.79 52.08 13.74
N GLU A 355 20.46 51.19 12.80
CA GLU A 355 19.18 50.93 12.09
C GLU A 355 18.96 51.62 10.74
N GLU A 356 19.36 50.93 9.66
CA GLU A 356 18.60 50.88 8.41
C GLU A 356 19.05 49.67 7.56
N LYS A 357 18.08 48.94 6.99
CA LYS A 357 18.29 47.79 6.11
C LYS A 357 18.78 48.30 4.76
N ALA A 358 19.96 47.89 4.32
CA ALA A 358 20.45 48.20 2.98
C ALA A 358 19.60 47.48 1.93
N ASP A 359 18.95 48.28 1.09
CA ASP A 359 18.12 47.88 -0.04
C ASP A 359 19.02 47.47 -1.22
N ILE A 360 18.80 46.28 -1.79
CA ILE A 360 19.66 45.65 -2.83
C ILE A 360 19.41 46.27 -4.22
N ARG A 361 18.95 47.52 -4.29
CA ARG A 361 18.63 48.21 -5.55
C ARG A 361 19.62 49.32 -5.94
N SER A 362 20.75 49.43 -5.23
CA SER A 362 21.73 50.51 -5.45
C SER A 362 23.15 49.99 -5.67
N LEU A 363 23.32 48.98 -6.53
CA LEU A 363 24.63 48.63 -7.08
C LEU A 363 24.69 49.09 -8.54
N THR A 364 25.58 50.05 -8.77
CA THR A 364 25.86 50.73 -10.03
C THR A 364 26.30 49.74 -11.10
N TYR A 365 25.58 49.75 -12.22
CA TYR A 365 25.85 48.95 -13.41
C TYR A 365 27.17 49.40 -14.06
N VAL A 366 28.26 48.64 -13.85
CA VAL A 366 29.47 48.81 -14.67
C VAL A 366 29.22 48.15 -16.01
N LYS A 367 28.90 48.97 -17.01
CA LYS A 367 28.72 48.57 -18.40
C LYS A 367 30.10 48.23 -18.97
N GLN A 368 30.45 46.94 -19.05
CA GLN A 368 31.55 46.47 -19.88
C GLN A 368 31.03 45.62 -21.05
N GLU A 369 31.78 45.71 -22.13
CA GLU A 369 31.39 45.48 -23.51
C GLU A 369 31.04 44.03 -23.85
N LYS A 370 30.15 43.88 -24.84
CA LYS A 370 29.74 42.63 -25.48
C LYS A 370 30.95 41.76 -25.86
N GLN A 371 31.26 40.76 -25.05
CA GLN A 371 31.84 39.53 -25.58
C GLN A 371 30.70 38.59 -25.99
N SER A 372 30.79 38.12 -27.23
CA SER A 372 29.77 37.37 -27.96
C SER A 372 29.28 36.12 -27.22
N GLU A 373 27.95 36.04 -27.10
CA GLU A 373 27.19 34.84 -26.73
C GLU A 373 27.48 33.69 -27.71
N LYS A 374 28.33 32.74 -27.30
CA LYS A 374 28.37 31.38 -27.85
C LYS A 374 28.60 30.42 -26.70
N GLY A 375 27.53 29.80 -26.20
CA GLY A 375 27.63 28.67 -25.26
C GLY A 375 26.66 28.61 -24.07
N ASP A 376 25.66 29.51 -23.96
CA ASP A 376 24.74 29.52 -22.81
C ASP A 376 23.45 28.73 -23.04
N ASN A 377 23.54 27.57 -23.71
CA ASN A 377 22.38 26.68 -23.87
C ASN A 377 22.19 25.87 -22.58
N TRP A 378 21.15 26.19 -21.82
CA TRP A 378 20.68 25.37 -20.71
C TRP A 378 19.85 24.22 -21.25
N LEU A 379 20.16 23.00 -20.80
CA LEU A 379 19.30 21.85 -21.09
C LEU A 379 18.07 21.92 -20.18
N PRO A 380 16.88 21.48 -20.62
CA PRO A 380 15.67 21.54 -19.81
C PRO A 380 15.81 20.83 -18.45
N GLY A 381 16.58 19.73 -18.39
CA GLY A 381 16.90 19.05 -17.13
C GLY A 381 17.82 19.87 -16.20
N GLU A 382 18.75 20.67 -16.74
CA GLU A 382 19.61 21.55 -15.95
C GLU A 382 18.81 22.71 -15.33
N GLU A 383 17.80 23.22 -16.04
CA GLU A 383 16.88 24.25 -15.54
C GLU A 383 16.05 23.73 -14.36
N SER A 384 15.44 22.55 -14.51
CA SER A 384 14.70 21.88 -13.45
C SER A 384 15.60 21.60 -12.24
N LEU A 385 16.84 21.12 -12.46
CA LEU A 385 17.81 20.88 -11.39
C LEU A 385 18.21 22.18 -10.67
N PHE A 386 18.42 23.28 -11.41
CA PHE A 386 18.72 24.58 -10.83
C PHE A 386 17.60 25.03 -9.87
N ARG A 387 16.33 24.94 -10.29
CA ARG A 387 15.17 25.32 -9.46
C ARG A 387 15.09 24.51 -8.16
N VAL A 388 15.45 23.23 -8.19
CA VAL A 388 15.52 22.37 -6.99
C VAL A 388 16.66 22.81 -6.05
N VAL A 389 17.86 23.00 -6.59
CA VAL A 389 19.07 23.29 -5.79
C VAL A 389 19.09 24.74 -5.27
N GLN A 390 18.48 25.67 -5.99
CA GLN A 390 18.38 27.08 -5.59
C GLN A 390 17.61 27.24 -4.27
N ASP A 391 16.55 26.47 -4.03
CA ASP A 391 15.83 26.52 -2.75
C ASP A 391 16.71 26.10 -1.56
N MET A 392 17.60 25.11 -1.77
CA MET A 392 18.50 24.59 -0.75
C MET A 392 19.65 25.56 -0.43
N HIS A 393 20.24 26.19 -1.44
CA HIS A 393 21.44 27.01 -1.31
C HIS A 393 21.20 28.52 -1.45
N ARG A 394 19.96 28.95 -1.74
CA ARG A 394 19.49 30.32 -1.98
C ARG A 394 20.42 31.15 -2.85
N THR A 395 21.32 31.91 -2.21
CA THR A 395 22.24 32.87 -2.84
C THR A 395 23.67 32.36 -2.93
N ASN A 396 23.99 31.14 -2.47
CA ASN A 396 25.30 30.54 -2.65
C ASN A 396 25.41 29.89 -4.04
N TYR A 397 25.62 30.72 -5.06
CA TYR A 397 25.76 30.29 -6.47
C TYR A 397 27.03 29.47 -6.72
N CYS A 398 28.04 29.58 -5.85
CA CYS A 398 29.25 28.74 -5.93
C CYS A 398 28.91 27.27 -5.63
N ALA A 399 28.14 27.02 -4.57
CA ALA A 399 27.66 25.69 -4.23
C ALA A 399 26.72 25.12 -5.29
N ILE A 400 25.80 25.95 -5.83
CA ILE A 400 24.87 25.53 -6.89
C ILE A 400 25.65 25.10 -8.14
N ALA A 401 26.63 25.89 -8.60
CA ALA A 401 27.47 25.53 -9.75
C ALA A 401 28.26 24.24 -9.53
N LYS A 402 28.79 24.03 -8.31
CA LYS A 402 29.49 22.80 -7.95
C LYS A 402 28.59 21.56 -7.98
N LEU A 403 27.29 21.71 -7.71
CA LEU A 403 26.31 20.62 -7.76
C LEU A 403 25.87 20.32 -9.19
N ILE A 404 25.61 21.34 -10.01
CA ILE A 404 25.22 21.19 -11.42
C ILE A 404 26.39 20.66 -12.27
N LYS A 405 27.64 21.04 -11.95
CA LYS A 405 28.90 20.65 -12.61
C LYS A 405 29.08 21.07 -14.07
N THR A 406 28.02 21.10 -14.87
CA THR A 406 28.04 21.48 -16.30
C THR A 406 28.09 22.98 -16.53
N LYS A 407 27.75 23.78 -15.51
CA LYS A 407 27.70 25.26 -15.56
C LYS A 407 28.71 25.88 -14.60
N THR A 408 29.29 27.00 -15.01
CA THR A 408 30.17 27.83 -14.17
C THR A 408 29.36 28.71 -13.21
N CYS A 409 30.02 29.23 -12.18
CA CYS A 409 29.37 30.05 -11.16
C CYS A 409 28.76 31.34 -11.71
N VAL A 410 29.42 32.00 -12.66
CA VAL A 410 28.87 33.17 -13.38
C VAL A 410 27.63 32.80 -14.20
N GLN A 411 27.63 31.65 -14.90
CA GLN A 411 26.47 31.20 -15.68
C GLN A 411 25.25 30.92 -14.79
N VAL A 412 25.47 30.26 -13.65
CA VAL A 412 24.41 29.99 -12.66
C VAL A 412 23.85 31.30 -12.10
N TYR A 413 24.70 32.28 -11.79
CA TYR A 413 24.27 33.60 -11.32
C TYR A 413 23.43 34.35 -12.37
N ASN A 414 23.87 34.35 -13.64
CA ASN A 414 23.15 34.98 -14.73
C ASN A 414 21.78 34.31 -14.98
N PHE A 415 21.70 32.98 -14.89
CA PHE A 415 20.43 32.25 -15.00
C PHE A 415 19.49 32.57 -13.82
N ALA A 416 20.01 32.69 -12.60
CA ALA A 416 19.23 33.11 -11.44
C ALA A 416 18.63 34.51 -11.60
N LEU A 417 19.38 35.46 -12.19
CA LEU A 417 18.88 36.79 -12.49
C LEU A 417 17.78 36.78 -13.56
N LYS A 418 17.93 35.93 -14.59
CA LYS A 418 16.91 35.73 -15.64
C LYS A 418 15.60 35.16 -15.05
N GLU A 419 15.68 34.14 -14.18
CA GLU A 419 14.48 33.58 -13.52
C GLU A 419 13.84 34.55 -12.53
N ALA A 420 14.63 35.30 -11.75
CA ALA A 420 14.10 36.29 -10.81
C ALA A 420 13.35 37.44 -11.49
N ALA A 421 13.66 37.75 -12.75
CA ALA A 421 12.91 38.71 -13.56
C ALA A 421 11.56 38.17 -14.08
N HIS A 422 11.31 36.85 -13.97
CA HIS A 422 10.12 36.17 -14.50
C HIS A 422 9.13 35.70 -13.42
N ILE A 423 9.39 35.99 -12.13
CA ILE A 423 8.54 35.61 -10.99
C ILE A 423 7.91 36.88 -10.38
N PRO A 424 6.57 36.99 -10.26
CA PRO A 424 5.92 38.05 -9.48
C PRO A 424 6.29 37.94 -8.00
N ASP A 425 6.51 39.09 -7.37
CA ASP A 425 6.98 39.25 -5.99
C ASP A 425 6.09 38.51 -4.96
N ILE A 426 6.52 37.35 -4.46
CA ILE A 426 5.86 36.66 -3.34
C ILE A 426 6.42 37.22 -2.03
N THR A 427 6.00 38.44 -1.70
CA THR A 427 6.18 39.05 -0.39
C THR A 427 5.03 38.70 0.56
N GLU A 428 4.73 37.43 0.84
CA GLU A 428 3.78 37.07 1.91
C GLU A 428 4.20 35.88 2.80
N ASP A 429 5.33 35.19 2.56
CA ASP A 429 5.70 33.99 3.35
C ASP A 429 6.59 34.24 4.59
N LYS A 430 6.81 35.50 4.99
CA LYS A 430 7.64 35.82 6.17
C LYS A 430 6.85 36.00 7.48
N LYS A 431 5.53 35.80 7.51
CA LYS A 431 4.71 36.02 8.72
C LYS A 431 4.42 34.76 9.55
N LEU A 432 4.78 33.56 9.09
CA LEU A 432 4.53 32.31 9.83
C LEU A 432 5.84 31.66 10.32
N THR A 433 6.58 32.34 11.18
CA THR A 433 7.68 31.66 11.90
C THR A 433 7.93 32.27 13.29
N PRO A 434 7.71 31.53 14.39
CA PRO A 434 7.96 32.05 15.73
C PRO A 434 9.47 32.18 16.02
N PRO A 435 9.87 33.10 16.92
CA PRO A 435 11.25 33.53 17.10
C PRO A 435 12.15 32.45 17.74
N ARG A 436 13.38 32.36 17.25
CA ARG A 436 14.44 31.47 17.75
C ARG A 436 15.15 32.16 18.94
N LYS A 437 14.86 31.75 20.18
CA LYS A 437 15.75 31.98 21.34
C LYS A 437 16.48 30.68 21.65
N LYS A 438 17.82 30.69 21.57
CA LYS A 438 18.66 29.64 22.17
C LYS A 438 18.54 29.78 23.69
N ALA A 439 17.79 28.88 24.33
CA ALA A 439 17.67 28.85 25.78
C ALA A 439 18.04 27.46 26.34
N LYS A 440 18.81 27.46 27.42
CA LYS A 440 19.20 26.28 28.18
C LYS A 440 17.94 25.53 28.67
N LYS A 441 17.84 24.23 28.36
CA LYS A 441 16.78 23.31 28.82
C LYS A 441 16.62 23.43 30.35
N LYS A 442 15.51 24.00 30.83
CA LYS A 442 15.13 23.93 32.25
C LYS A 442 14.45 22.59 32.52
N HIS A 443 15.00 21.86 33.48
CA HIS A 443 14.62 20.51 33.86
C HIS A 443 13.53 20.56 34.93
N LYS A 444 12.31 20.09 34.61
CA LYS A 444 11.34 19.63 35.62
C LYS A 444 11.29 18.10 35.55
N LEU A 445 11.15 17.47 36.72
CA LEU A 445 11.15 16.02 36.93
C LEU A 445 10.06 15.31 36.10
N TRP A 446 10.37 14.97 34.85
CA TRP A 446 9.44 14.37 33.88
C TRP A 446 8.97 12.96 34.26
N SER A 447 9.72 12.25 35.12
CA SER A 447 9.27 10.98 35.71
C SER A 447 7.94 11.12 36.46
N MET A 448 7.66 12.30 37.05
CA MET A 448 6.37 12.59 37.68
C MET A 448 5.28 12.91 36.67
N HIS A 449 5.61 13.49 35.52
CA HIS A 449 4.66 13.83 34.45
C HIS A 449 4.23 12.58 33.66
N CYS A 450 5.17 11.69 33.30
CA CYS A 450 4.83 10.37 32.74
C CYS A 450 3.96 9.56 33.71
N ARG A 451 4.28 9.56 35.01
CA ARG A 451 3.42 8.94 36.03
C ARG A 451 2.05 9.61 36.10
N LYS A 452 1.95 10.94 36.03
CA LYS A 452 0.68 11.68 36.08
C LYS A 452 -0.20 11.43 34.84
N ILE A 453 0.39 11.30 33.65
CA ILE A 453 -0.33 10.92 32.42
C ILE A 453 -0.77 9.45 32.47
N GLN A 454 0.10 8.53 32.94
CA GLN A 454 -0.26 7.12 33.13
C GLN A 454 -1.40 6.96 34.17
N LEU A 455 -1.32 7.68 35.29
CA LEU A 455 -2.37 7.69 36.33
C LEU A 455 -3.69 8.31 35.84
N LYS A 456 -3.65 9.29 34.92
CA LYS A 456 -4.86 9.78 34.25
C LYS A 456 -5.46 8.73 33.29
N LYS A 457 -4.60 7.95 32.61
CA LYS A 457 -5.01 6.84 31.73
C LYS A 457 -5.63 5.67 32.50
N ASP A 458 -5.20 5.43 33.74
CA ASP A 458 -5.77 4.38 34.60
C ASP A 458 -7.15 4.77 35.19
N ASN A 459 -7.48 6.07 35.27
CA ASN A 459 -8.75 6.57 35.83
C ASN A 459 -9.89 6.72 34.81
N ASN A 460 -9.61 6.69 33.50
CA ASN A 460 -10.64 6.78 32.46
C ASN A 460 -10.97 5.36 31.97
N SER A 461 -12.20 4.93 32.17
CA SER A 461 -12.67 3.54 32.03
C SER A 461 -12.74 3.00 30.59
N SER A 462 -12.32 3.75 29.58
CA SER A 462 -12.14 3.27 28.22
C SER A 462 -10.66 3.09 27.91
N LYS A 463 -10.16 1.85 28.02
CA LYS A 463 -8.80 1.43 27.61
C LYS A 463 -8.65 1.40 26.08
N MET A 464 -9.07 2.46 25.41
CA MET A 464 -8.99 2.56 23.96
C MET A 464 -7.59 3.06 23.56
N VAL A 465 -6.83 2.21 22.88
CA VAL A 465 -5.51 2.55 22.33
C VAL A 465 -5.67 2.69 20.82
N HIS A 466 -5.44 3.88 20.29
CA HIS A 466 -5.51 4.15 18.86
C HIS A 466 -4.12 4.21 18.24
N ASN A 467 -4.05 3.92 16.94
CA ASN A 467 -2.83 3.95 16.17
C ASN A 467 -2.25 5.38 16.09
N TYR A 468 -0.92 5.48 16.13
CA TYR A 468 -0.27 6.78 16.08
C TYR A 468 -0.20 7.33 14.65
N GLN A 469 -0.65 8.58 14.50
CA GLN A 469 -0.49 9.38 13.30
C GLN A 469 0.18 10.72 13.63
N PRO A 470 1.14 11.18 12.82
CA PRO A 470 1.77 12.47 13.04
C PRO A 470 0.78 13.63 12.87
N CYS A 471 0.65 14.49 13.88
CA CYS A 471 -0.17 15.68 13.77
C CYS A 471 0.51 16.77 12.91
N ASP A 472 -0.30 17.48 12.14
CA ASP A 472 0.09 18.66 11.39
C ASP A 472 -1.00 19.74 11.49
N HIS A 473 -0.66 20.86 12.12
CA HIS A 473 -1.55 22.00 12.32
C HIS A 473 -0.69 23.29 12.40
N PRO A 474 -0.28 23.85 11.24
CA PRO A 474 0.67 24.96 11.17
C PRO A 474 0.21 26.17 12.00
N GLY A 475 1.11 26.77 12.77
CA GLY A 475 0.83 27.94 13.61
C GLY A 475 0.09 27.66 14.92
N LEU A 476 -0.52 26.47 15.08
CA LEU A 476 -1.27 26.08 16.28
C LEU A 476 -0.43 25.21 17.23
N ARG A 477 -0.76 25.27 18.52
CA ARG A 477 -0.16 24.38 19.54
C ARG A 477 -0.95 23.08 19.61
N CYS A 478 -0.33 22.02 20.13
CA CYS A 478 -1.06 20.79 20.42
C CYS A 478 -1.94 21.02 21.66
N ASP A 479 -3.23 21.24 21.44
CA ASP A 479 -4.28 21.35 22.45
C ASP A 479 -5.29 20.19 22.33
N GLU A 480 -6.49 20.34 22.87
CA GLU A 480 -7.54 19.30 22.84
C GLU A 480 -8.00 18.94 21.43
N ASN A 481 -7.77 19.80 20.43
CA ASN A 481 -8.11 19.54 19.02
C ASN A 481 -6.96 18.84 18.26
N CYS A 482 -5.81 18.65 18.90
CA CYS A 482 -4.69 17.96 18.27
C CYS A 482 -5.00 16.47 18.11
N PRO A 483 -4.88 15.88 16.90
CA PRO A 483 -5.13 14.45 16.69
C PRO A 483 -4.35 13.52 17.62
N CYS A 484 -3.12 13.89 17.99
CA CYS A 484 -2.33 13.13 18.97
C CYS A 484 -2.98 13.17 20.37
N ILE A 485 -3.46 14.33 20.83
CA ILE A 485 -4.08 14.46 22.15
C ILE A 485 -5.45 13.81 22.18
N MET A 486 -6.25 13.97 21.13
CA MET A 486 -7.56 13.30 20.98
C MET A 486 -7.43 11.78 21.04
N SER A 487 -6.42 11.21 20.38
CA SER A 487 -6.10 9.77 20.42
C SER A 487 -5.34 9.33 21.68
N GLN A 488 -5.12 10.24 22.64
CA GLN A 488 -4.34 10.01 23.86
C GLN A 488 -2.91 9.47 23.60
N ASN A 489 -2.33 9.86 22.47
CA ASN A 489 -0.99 9.53 22.05
C ASN A 489 -0.03 10.70 22.30
N PHE A 490 1.24 10.37 22.57
CA PHE A 490 2.30 11.37 22.60
C PHE A 490 2.60 11.86 21.17
N CYS A 491 2.99 13.12 21.03
CA CYS A 491 3.60 13.59 19.80
C CYS A 491 5.01 12.98 19.65
N GLU A 492 5.30 12.43 18.48
CA GLU A 492 6.61 11.85 18.18
C GLU A 492 7.44 12.79 17.29
N LYS A 493 8.70 12.42 17.05
CA LYS A 493 9.61 13.13 16.13
C LYS A 493 9.07 13.35 14.70
N PHE A 494 8.03 12.62 14.30
CA PHE A 494 7.38 12.76 13.00
C PHE A 494 6.30 13.86 12.94
N CYS A 495 5.77 14.29 14.09
CA CYS A 495 4.80 15.39 14.16
C CYS A 495 5.42 16.72 13.72
N GLN A 496 4.62 17.60 13.12
CA GLN A 496 5.06 18.94 12.66
C GLN A 496 4.82 20.06 13.68
N CYS A 497 4.31 19.73 14.87
CA CYS A 497 4.16 20.68 15.95
C CYS A 497 5.52 21.21 16.48
N SER A 498 5.50 22.28 17.29
CA SER A 498 6.71 22.90 17.83
C SER A 498 7.68 21.90 18.49
N GLY A 499 8.99 22.15 18.38
CA GLY A 499 10.03 21.36 19.08
C GLY A 499 9.91 21.42 20.61
N ASP A 500 9.27 22.47 21.14
CA ASP A 500 8.97 22.64 22.56
C ASP A 500 7.55 22.18 22.94
N CYS A 501 6.88 21.39 22.09
CA CYS A 501 5.55 20.86 22.37
C CYS A 501 5.55 20.02 23.66
N GLU A 502 4.62 20.33 24.57
CA GLU A 502 4.51 19.66 25.87
C GLU A 502 4.02 18.21 25.75
N ASN A 503 3.29 17.87 24.68
CA ASN A 503 2.83 16.50 24.43
C ASN A 503 3.90 15.63 23.76
N ARG A 504 5.09 16.16 23.44
CA ARG A 504 6.16 15.35 22.82
C ARG A 504 6.80 14.40 23.82
N PHE A 505 7.00 13.15 23.41
CA PHE A 505 7.76 12.21 24.23
C PHE A 505 9.26 12.60 24.23
N PRO A 506 9.91 12.84 25.38
CA PRO A 506 11.26 13.40 25.40
C PRO A 506 12.39 12.37 25.32
N GLY A 507 12.07 11.07 25.33
CA GLY A 507 13.06 9.99 25.47
C GLY A 507 13.53 9.77 26.92
N CYS A 508 14.60 9.00 27.08
CA CYS A 508 15.22 8.72 28.38
C CYS A 508 16.66 9.23 28.47
N ARG A 509 17.13 9.44 29.71
CA ARG A 509 18.54 9.77 30.03
C ARG A 509 19.20 8.68 30.88
N CYS A 510 18.73 7.45 30.75
CA CYS A 510 19.30 6.30 31.44
C CYS A 510 20.75 6.08 30.98
N LYS A 511 21.59 5.49 31.84
CA LYS A 511 22.98 5.15 31.49
C LYS A 511 23.08 3.83 30.71
N ALA A 512 22.20 2.86 30.99
CA ALA A 512 22.17 1.55 30.34
C ALA A 512 20.85 0.81 30.67
N GLN A 513 20.68 -0.39 30.09
CA GLN A 513 19.65 -1.41 30.31
C GLN A 513 18.23 -1.02 29.94
N CYS A 514 17.68 0.08 30.49
CA CYS A 514 16.32 0.55 30.20
C CYS A 514 15.21 -0.51 30.34
N ASN A 515 15.38 -1.52 31.18
CA ASN A 515 14.46 -2.66 31.33
C ASN A 515 13.69 -2.64 32.67
N THR A 516 13.67 -1.50 33.36
CA THR A 516 12.98 -1.32 34.64
C THR A 516 12.08 -0.08 34.61
N LYS A 517 11.14 0.00 35.55
CA LYS A 517 10.23 1.15 35.73
C LYS A 517 10.93 2.49 36.05
N GLN A 518 12.25 2.49 36.26
CA GLN A 518 13.05 3.71 36.38
C GLN A 518 13.23 4.42 35.03
N CYS A 519 13.22 3.66 33.93
CA CYS A 519 13.27 4.21 32.59
C CYS A 519 11.87 4.70 32.16
N PRO A 520 11.71 5.97 31.73
CA PRO A 520 10.42 6.48 31.28
C PRO A 520 9.92 5.78 30.02
N CYS A 521 10.82 5.34 29.11
CA CYS A 521 10.45 4.57 27.92
C CYS A 521 9.79 3.24 28.32
N PHE A 522 10.48 2.47 29.17
CA PHE A 522 9.99 1.17 29.62
C PHE A 522 8.70 1.28 30.43
N LEU A 523 8.61 2.27 31.32
CA LEU A 523 7.41 2.55 32.10
C LEU A 523 6.20 2.87 31.22
N ALA A 524 6.41 3.65 30.16
CA ALA A 524 5.38 3.99 29.18
C ALA A 524 5.11 2.89 28.15
N VAL A 525 5.70 1.69 28.31
CA VAL A 525 5.54 0.56 27.38
C VAL A 525 6.02 0.91 25.96
N ARG A 526 7.17 1.58 25.89
CA ARG A 526 7.83 2.01 24.65
C ARG A 526 9.26 1.51 24.58
N GLU A 527 9.73 1.19 23.38
CA GLU A 527 11.17 1.04 23.15
C GLU A 527 11.87 2.41 23.17
N CYS A 528 13.19 2.39 23.41
CA CYS A 528 13.99 3.60 23.39
C CYS A 528 14.21 4.07 21.95
N ASP A 529 13.72 5.27 21.66
CA ASP A 529 13.91 5.93 20.37
C ASP A 529 15.41 6.28 20.17
N PRO A 530 16.05 5.85 19.06
CA PRO A 530 17.47 6.11 18.80
C PRO A 530 17.82 7.59 18.60
N ASP A 531 16.88 8.43 18.15
CA ASP A 531 17.11 9.85 17.93
C ASP A 531 16.99 10.67 19.23
N LEU A 532 16.27 10.16 20.22
CA LEU A 532 16.02 10.84 21.50
C LEU A 532 16.84 10.27 22.67
N CYS A 533 17.04 8.94 22.71
CA CYS A 533 17.63 8.22 23.84
C CYS A 533 19.14 7.99 23.66
N GLN A 534 19.88 9.08 23.41
CA GLN A 534 21.32 9.04 23.07
C GLN A 534 22.24 8.68 24.26
N MET A 535 21.72 8.61 25.50
CA MET A 535 22.54 8.32 26.68
C MET A 535 22.54 6.84 27.09
N CYS A 536 21.49 6.10 26.76
CA CYS A 536 21.36 4.70 27.19
C CYS A 536 22.02 3.70 26.23
N GLY A 537 22.49 4.19 25.08
CA GLY A 537 23.05 3.41 23.97
C GLY A 537 22.01 2.93 22.95
N ALA A 538 20.83 3.55 22.89
CA ALA A 538 19.82 3.22 21.87
C ALA A 538 20.22 3.65 20.45
N ASP A 539 21.12 4.63 20.35
CA ASP A 539 21.73 5.18 19.13
C ASP A 539 22.94 4.38 18.62
N GLN A 540 23.45 3.42 19.40
CA GLN A 540 24.64 2.64 19.04
C GLN A 540 24.28 1.42 18.19
N PHE A 541 24.55 1.40 16.89
CA PHE A 541 24.04 0.36 15.98
C PHE A 541 24.88 -0.93 15.89
N THR A 542 26.09 -0.97 16.47
CA THR A 542 26.97 -2.15 16.42
C THR A 542 26.56 -3.21 17.47
N SER A 543 26.30 -4.44 17.02
CA SER A 543 25.71 -5.55 17.80
C SER A 543 26.44 -5.91 19.10
N ASP A 544 27.76 -5.73 19.17
CA ASP A 544 28.58 -6.23 20.28
C ASP A 544 28.59 -5.34 21.52
N LYS A 545 28.03 -4.12 21.44
CA LYS A 545 28.14 -3.09 22.50
C LYS A 545 26.83 -2.37 22.81
N ILE A 546 25.68 -3.00 22.62
CA ILE A 546 24.40 -2.33 22.91
C ILE A 546 24.14 -2.33 24.42
N SER A 547 24.34 -1.18 25.08
CA SER A 547 24.06 -1.04 26.51
C SER A 547 22.57 -1.00 26.84
N CYS A 548 21.72 -0.58 25.89
CA CYS A 548 20.26 -0.52 26.06
C CYS A 548 19.62 -1.87 25.74
N LYS A 549 18.82 -2.44 26.65
CA LYS A 549 18.06 -3.69 26.39
C LYS A 549 16.61 -3.44 25.94
N ASN A 550 16.23 -2.18 25.72
CA ASN A 550 14.88 -1.78 25.34
C ASN A 550 14.83 -1.28 23.89
N VAL A 551 15.49 -2.02 22.99
CA VAL A 551 15.63 -1.73 21.54
C VAL A 551 15.57 -3.01 20.70
N SER A 552 15.11 -4.11 21.29
CA SER A 552 15.22 -5.45 20.72
C SER A 552 14.27 -5.63 19.52
N VAL A 553 13.07 -5.08 19.59
CA VAL A 553 12.05 -5.16 18.53
C VAL A 553 12.46 -4.30 17.34
N GLN A 554 12.86 -3.03 17.56
CA GLN A 554 13.29 -2.16 16.47
C GLN A 554 14.53 -2.67 15.73
N ARG A 555 15.37 -3.47 16.39
CA ARG A 555 16.59 -4.06 15.81
C ARG A 555 16.44 -5.50 15.36
N GLY A 556 15.28 -6.12 15.59
CA GLY A 556 15.05 -7.53 15.26
C GLY A 556 15.98 -8.51 15.99
N MET A 557 16.38 -8.19 17.23
CA MET A 557 17.28 -9.01 18.07
C MET A 557 16.56 -10.22 18.67
N LYS A 558 15.96 -11.04 17.81
CA LYS A 558 15.19 -12.23 18.19
C LYS A 558 16.10 -13.43 18.47
N LYS A 559 15.62 -14.33 19.33
CA LYS A 559 16.23 -15.62 19.61
C LYS A 559 16.03 -16.59 18.43
N HIS A 560 16.88 -17.60 18.36
CA HIS A 560 16.78 -18.63 17.33
C HIS A 560 15.70 -19.65 17.71
N LEU A 561 14.73 -19.84 16.81
CA LEU A 561 13.58 -20.72 16.98
C LEU A 561 13.63 -21.91 16.02
N LEU A 562 13.21 -23.08 16.51
CA LEU A 562 13.17 -24.37 15.82
C LEU A 562 11.71 -24.82 15.68
N LEU A 563 11.33 -25.32 14.51
CA LEU A 563 9.99 -25.82 14.22
C LEU A 563 10.00 -27.35 14.33
N ALA A 564 9.07 -27.92 15.07
CA ALA A 564 8.85 -29.36 15.17
C ALA A 564 7.37 -29.65 15.50
N PRO A 565 6.88 -30.89 15.34
CA PRO A 565 5.55 -31.25 15.83
C PRO A 565 5.40 -30.89 17.31
N SER A 566 4.25 -30.32 17.68
CA SER A 566 3.94 -29.95 19.07
C SER A 566 3.63 -31.19 19.90
N ASP A 567 3.91 -31.13 21.19
CA ASP A 567 3.47 -32.14 22.15
C ASP A 567 1.96 -32.04 22.47
N ILE A 568 1.32 -30.92 22.10
CA ILE A 568 -0.13 -30.67 22.29
C ILE A 568 -0.90 -30.99 21.00
N ALA A 569 -0.71 -30.18 19.97
CA ALA A 569 -1.44 -30.31 18.71
C ALA A 569 -0.72 -29.59 17.57
N GLY A 570 -0.70 -30.21 16.39
CA GLY A 570 -0.18 -29.58 15.18
C GLY A 570 1.33 -29.32 15.24
N TRP A 571 1.73 -28.11 14.82
CA TRP A 571 3.11 -27.65 14.85
C TRP A 571 3.37 -26.81 16.09
N GLY A 572 4.55 -26.98 16.70
CA GLY A 572 5.03 -26.20 17.83
C GLY A 572 6.33 -25.46 17.50
N ILE A 573 6.70 -24.50 18.34
CA ILE A 573 7.96 -23.78 18.21
C ILE A 573 8.82 -23.91 19.46
N PHE A 574 10.09 -24.21 19.25
CA PHE A 574 11.03 -24.57 20.31
C PHE A 574 12.21 -23.61 20.33
N LEU A 575 12.70 -23.32 21.53
CA LEU A 575 13.78 -22.37 21.73
C LEU A 575 15.15 -23.06 21.59
N LYS A 576 16.02 -22.59 20.68
CA LYS A 576 17.35 -23.21 20.49
C LYS A 576 18.34 -22.95 21.63
N VAL A 577 18.26 -21.77 22.24
CA VAL A 577 19.21 -21.27 23.25
C VAL A 577 18.39 -20.72 24.42
N PRO A 578 18.76 -21.00 25.69
CA PRO A 578 17.96 -20.58 26.83
C PRO A 578 17.66 -19.07 26.85
N ALA A 579 16.56 -18.72 27.50
CA ALA A 579 16.13 -17.35 27.71
C ALA A 579 15.83 -17.08 29.19
N GLU A 580 16.27 -15.92 29.67
CA GLU A 580 16.00 -15.45 31.03
C GLU A 580 14.59 -14.86 31.16
N LYS A 581 14.09 -14.75 32.39
CA LYS A 581 12.79 -14.11 32.65
C LYS A 581 12.75 -12.67 32.10
N ASN A 582 11.67 -12.33 31.41
CA ASN A 582 11.42 -11.08 30.69
C ASN A 582 12.37 -10.80 29.52
N GLU A 583 13.16 -11.79 29.09
CA GLU A 583 13.98 -11.65 27.90
C GLU A 583 13.11 -11.68 26.63
N PHE A 584 13.47 -10.85 25.65
CA PHE A 584 12.81 -10.81 24.36
C PHE A 584 13.11 -12.07 23.54
N ILE A 585 12.07 -12.73 23.04
CA ILE A 585 12.18 -13.95 22.24
C ILE A 585 12.06 -13.60 20.76
N SER A 586 10.93 -13.03 20.35
CA SER A 586 10.67 -12.63 18.97
C SER A 586 9.53 -11.62 18.95
N GLU A 587 9.46 -10.82 17.90
CA GLU A 587 8.23 -10.12 17.56
C GLU A 587 7.24 -11.11 16.96
N TYR A 588 5.94 -10.94 17.20
CA TYR A 588 4.88 -11.62 16.47
C TYR A 588 4.54 -10.78 15.23
N CYS A 589 5.01 -11.22 14.07
CA CYS A 589 4.82 -10.50 12.81
C CYS A 589 3.66 -11.08 12.01
N GLY A 590 2.95 -10.21 11.28
CA GLY A 590 1.88 -10.60 10.37
C GLY A 590 1.45 -9.47 9.43
N GLU A 591 0.37 -9.71 8.71
CA GLU A 591 -0.35 -8.67 7.97
C GLU A 591 -1.04 -7.72 8.95
N ILE A 592 -0.97 -6.41 8.76
CA ILE A 592 -1.78 -5.44 9.50
C ILE A 592 -3.04 -5.21 8.69
N ILE A 593 -4.19 -5.50 9.29
CA ILE A 593 -5.51 -5.39 8.69
C ILE A 593 -6.43 -4.58 9.61
N SER A 594 -7.50 -4.01 9.06
CA SER A 594 -8.54 -3.34 9.85
C SER A 594 -9.27 -4.32 10.76
N GLN A 595 -10.04 -3.81 11.73
CA GLN A 595 -10.94 -4.66 12.53
C GLN A 595 -12.01 -5.33 11.65
N ASP A 596 -12.56 -4.62 10.66
CA ASP A 596 -13.60 -5.15 9.77
C ASP A 596 -13.07 -6.29 8.88
N GLU A 597 -11.85 -6.17 8.36
CA GLU A 597 -11.18 -7.26 7.63
C GLU A 597 -10.84 -8.43 8.56
N ALA A 598 -10.42 -8.16 9.81
CA ALA A 598 -10.16 -9.20 10.79
C ALA A 598 -11.43 -10.00 11.14
N ASP A 599 -12.57 -9.33 11.31
CA ASP A 599 -13.86 -9.98 11.54
C ASP A 599 -14.29 -10.83 10.34
N ARG A 600 -14.10 -10.32 9.11
CA ARG A 600 -14.39 -11.07 7.88
C ARG A 600 -13.52 -12.32 7.73
N ARG A 601 -12.22 -12.21 8.00
CA ARG A 601 -11.29 -13.36 8.01
C ARG A 601 -11.59 -14.32 9.17
N GLY A 602 -11.92 -13.78 10.34
CA GLY A 602 -12.23 -14.52 11.56
C GLY A 602 -13.33 -15.55 11.38
N LYS A 603 -14.43 -15.18 10.69
CA LYS A 603 -15.53 -16.12 10.40
C LYS A 603 -15.09 -17.36 9.64
N VAL A 604 -14.16 -17.20 8.68
CA VAL A 604 -13.59 -18.32 7.93
C VAL A 604 -12.64 -19.14 8.81
N TYR A 605 -11.82 -18.48 9.62
CA TYR A 605 -10.84 -19.10 10.52
C TYR A 605 -11.49 -19.91 11.65
N ASP A 606 -12.60 -19.43 12.19
CA ASP A 606 -13.41 -20.14 13.18
C ASP A 606 -13.91 -21.48 12.63
N LYS A 607 -14.25 -21.53 11.34
CA LYS A 607 -14.70 -22.77 10.68
C LYS A 607 -13.56 -23.75 10.46
N TYR A 608 -12.36 -23.25 10.18
CA TYR A 608 -11.12 -24.05 10.12
C TYR A 608 -10.54 -24.39 11.51
N MET A 609 -11.17 -23.90 12.58
CA MET A 609 -10.74 -24.05 13.97
C MET A 609 -9.30 -23.57 14.24
N CYS A 610 -8.84 -22.59 13.48
CA CYS A 610 -7.45 -22.12 13.52
C CYS A 610 -7.39 -20.62 13.20
N SER A 611 -7.05 -19.81 14.21
CA SER A 611 -6.93 -18.36 14.08
C SER A 611 -5.55 -17.89 14.50
N PHE A 612 -4.92 -17.07 13.66
CA PHE A 612 -3.63 -16.41 13.93
C PHE A 612 -3.78 -14.89 14.08
N LEU A 613 -5.01 -14.43 14.34
CA LEU A 613 -5.35 -13.03 14.57
C LEU A 613 -4.89 -12.59 15.97
N PHE A 614 -4.14 -11.50 16.03
CA PHE A 614 -3.67 -10.91 17.27
C PHE A 614 -4.02 -9.42 17.29
N ASN A 615 -4.92 -9.02 18.20
CA ASN A 615 -5.34 -7.63 18.32
C ASN A 615 -4.17 -6.70 18.69
N LEU A 616 -3.91 -5.68 17.86
CA LEU A 616 -2.77 -4.77 18.03
C LEU A 616 -3.19 -3.50 18.79
N ASN A 617 -4.25 -2.86 18.32
CA ASN A 617 -4.86 -1.66 18.88
C ASN A 617 -6.32 -1.57 18.37
N ASN A 618 -7.05 -0.52 18.73
CA ASN A 618 -8.46 -0.41 18.33
C ASN A 618 -8.69 -0.32 16.83
N ASP A 619 -7.69 0.11 16.07
CA ASP A 619 -7.84 0.39 14.64
C ASP A 619 -7.37 -0.81 13.79
N PHE A 620 -6.43 -1.62 14.32
CA PHE A 620 -5.75 -2.67 13.55
C PHE A 620 -5.54 -3.97 14.33
N VAL A 621 -5.49 -5.08 13.56
CA VAL A 621 -5.17 -6.44 14.00
C VAL A 621 -3.96 -6.96 13.21
N VAL A 622 -3.12 -7.77 13.85
CA VAL A 622 -2.03 -8.49 13.17
C VAL A 622 -2.49 -9.91 12.83
N ASP A 623 -2.56 -10.24 11.54
CA ASP A 623 -2.92 -11.56 11.04
C ASP A 623 -1.68 -12.31 10.53
N ALA A 624 -1.27 -13.37 11.25
CA ALA A 624 -0.11 -14.16 10.83
C ALA A 624 -0.46 -15.27 9.82
N THR A 625 -1.71 -15.41 9.38
CA THR A 625 -2.20 -16.58 8.61
C THR A 625 -1.46 -16.76 7.30
N ARG A 626 -1.46 -15.73 6.44
CA ARG A 626 -0.88 -15.75 5.10
C ARG A 626 0.61 -15.38 5.10
N LYS A 627 0.98 -14.38 5.90
CA LYS A 627 2.35 -13.91 6.07
C LYS A 627 2.64 -13.75 7.54
N GLY A 628 3.80 -14.20 8.01
CA GLY A 628 4.14 -14.15 9.43
C GLY A 628 5.58 -14.52 9.68
N ASN A 629 5.95 -14.86 10.92
CA ASN A 629 7.30 -15.34 11.22
C ASN A 629 7.25 -16.57 12.14
N LYS A 630 8.41 -17.15 12.47
CA LYS A 630 8.48 -18.44 13.19
C LYS A 630 7.70 -18.48 14.51
N ILE A 631 7.54 -17.36 15.23
CA ILE A 631 6.84 -17.37 16.52
C ILE A 631 5.32 -17.58 16.37
N ARG A 632 4.76 -17.52 15.15
CA ARG A 632 3.35 -17.85 14.88
C ARG A 632 2.95 -19.28 15.29
N PHE A 633 3.92 -20.17 15.44
CA PHE A 633 3.72 -21.56 15.86
C PHE A 633 3.85 -21.76 17.38
N ALA A 634 3.98 -20.68 18.17
CA ALA A 634 3.90 -20.78 19.62
C ALA A 634 2.45 -21.00 20.02
N ASN A 635 2.15 -22.18 20.55
CA ASN A 635 0.78 -22.60 20.83
C ASN A 635 0.16 -21.86 22.03
N HIS A 636 -1.16 -22.00 22.14
CA HIS A 636 -1.89 -21.54 23.31
C HIS A 636 -1.62 -22.44 24.53
N SER A 637 -1.51 -21.85 25.71
CA SER A 637 -1.64 -22.54 26.99
C SER A 637 -2.19 -21.57 28.04
N VAL A 638 -2.97 -22.07 29.01
CA VAL A 638 -3.43 -21.27 30.17
C VAL A 638 -2.29 -21.04 31.18
N ASN A 639 -1.28 -21.92 31.17
CA ASN A 639 -0.08 -21.85 32.00
C ASN A 639 1.18 -21.61 31.16
N PRO A 640 1.25 -20.51 30.38
CA PRO A 640 2.28 -20.33 29.37
C PRO A 640 3.64 -20.02 29.98
N ASN A 641 4.71 -20.34 29.24
CA ASN A 641 6.07 -19.93 29.57
C ASN A 641 6.46 -18.58 28.92
N CYS A 642 5.64 -18.05 28.00
CA CYS A 642 5.82 -16.73 27.38
C CYS A 642 4.63 -15.80 27.66
N TYR A 643 4.82 -14.50 27.45
CA TYR A 643 3.74 -13.52 27.40
C TYR A 643 3.97 -12.54 26.24
N ALA A 644 2.87 -12.08 25.67
CA ALA A 644 2.87 -11.05 24.64
C ALA A 644 2.69 -9.65 25.26
N LYS A 645 3.37 -8.66 24.68
CA LYS A 645 3.25 -7.26 25.06
C LYS A 645 3.28 -6.39 23.81
N VAL A 646 2.19 -5.67 23.57
CA VAL A 646 2.15 -4.60 22.56
C VAL A 646 2.97 -3.42 23.08
N MET A 647 3.91 -2.94 22.28
CA MET A 647 4.77 -1.82 22.62
C MET A 647 4.74 -0.79 21.49
N MET A 648 4.91 0.49 21.86
CA MET A 648 5.13 1.55 20.88
C MET A 648 6.62 1.63 20.53
N VAL A 649 6.94 1.46 19.25
CA VAL A 649 8.30 1.37 18.71
C VAL A 649 8.44 2.34 17.56
N ASN A 650 9.05 3.50 17.79
CA ASN A 650 9.23 4.56 16.78
C ASN A 650 7.94 4.94 16.02
N GLY A 651 6.81 5.05 16.74
CA GLY A 651 5.51 5.41 16.18
C GLY A 651 4.67 4.21 15.72
N ASP A 652 5.23 3.00 15.68
CA ASP A 652 4.52 1.78 15.30
C ASP A 652 4.16 0.94 16.54
N HIS A 653 2.92 0.45 16.61
CA HIS A 653 2.55 -0.59 17.57
C HIS A 653 3.11 -1.93 17.09
N ARG A 654 3.86 -2.64 17.93
CA ARG A 654 4.46 -3.95 17.61
C ARG A 654 4.29 -4.92 18.77
N ILE A 655 4.03 -6.19 18.46
CA ILE A 655 3.80 -7.24 19.46
C ILE A 655 5.13 -7.93 19.75
N GLY A 656 5.68 -7.70 20.95
CA GLY A 656 6.85 -8.46 21.43
C GLY A 656 6.43 -9.67 22.25
N ILE A 657 7.04 -10.82 21.98
CA ILE A 657 6.93 -12.04 22.79
C ILE A 657 8.14 -12.14 23.72
N PHE A 658 7.87 -12.29 25.01
CA PHE A 658 8.87 -12.30 26.08
C PHE A 658 8.72 -13.55 26.95
N ALA A 659 9.82 -14.01 27.54
CA ALA A 659 9.80 -15.13 28.47
C ALA A 659 9.12 -14.73 29.80
N LYS A 660 8.13 -15.49 30.26
CA LYS A 660 7.42 -15.27 31.54
C LYS A 660 8.20 -15.82 32.74
N ARG A 661 9.00 -16.86 32.49
CA ARG A 661 9.95 -17.52 33.41
C ARG A 661 11.25 -17.81 32.64
N PRO A 662 12.34 -18.22 33.30
CA PRO A 662 13.47 -18.80 32.59
C PRO A 662 13.03 -20.01 31.76
N ILE A 663 13.55 -20.12 30.53
CA ILE A 663 13.24 -21.16 29.54
C ILE A 663 14.55 -21.81 29.09
N GLN A 664 14.62 -23.14 29.16
CA GLN A 664 15.76 -23.95 28.76
C GLN A 664 15.81 -24.15 27.23
N ALA A 665 16.97 -24.54 26.71
CA ALA A 665 17.07 -24.95 25.31
C ALA A 665 16.24 -26.20 25.06
N GLY A 666 15.50 -26.22 23.95
CA GLY A 666 14.63 -27.31 23.54
C GLY A 666 13.21 -27.26 24.11
N GLU A 667 12.87 -26.31 25.00
CA GLU A 667 11.49 -26.17 25.48
C GLU A 667 10.58 -25.59 24.39
N GLU A 668 9.36 -26.13 24.28
CA GLU A 668 8.27 -25.58 23.45
C GLU A 668 7.78 -24.26 24.05
N LEU A 669 7.47 -23.28 23.20
CA LEU A 669 7.01 -21.95 23.60
C LEU A 669 5.49 -21.87 23.51
N PHE A 670 4.88 -21.38 24.59
CA PHE A 670 3.45 -21.15 24.68
C PHE A 670 3.16 -19.74 25.19
N PHE A 671 2.07 -19.13 24.72
CA PHE A 671 1.54 -17.90 25.29
C PHE A 671 0.02 -17.95 25.41
N ASP A 672 -0.52 -17.16 26.33
CA ASP A 672 -1.97 -17.06 26.52
C ASP A 672 -2.58 -16.20 25.39
N TYR A 673 -3.49 -16.80 24.62
CA TYR A 673 -4.17 -16.17 23.48
C TYR A 673 -5.32 -15.28 23.96
N ARG A 674 -5.69 -15.37 25.24
CA ARG A 674 -6.80 -14.62 25.85
C ARG A 674 -8.14 -14.84 25.15
N TYR A 675 -8.35 -16.06 24.67
CA TYR A 675 -9.63 -16.50 24.15
C TYR A 675 -10.76 -16.13 25.11
N GLY A 676 -11.88 -15.67 24.58
CA GLY A 676 -13.09 -15.46 25.35
C GLY A 676 -13.59 -16.77 25.98
N PRO A 677 -14.46 -16.74 27.00
CA PRO A 677 -14.95 -17.95 27.67
C PRO A 677 -15.55 -19.00 26.71
N THR A 678 -16.20 -18.54 25.63
CA THR A 678 -16.80 -19.38 24.58
C THR A 678 -15.77 -20.02 23.64
N GLU A 679 -14.70 -19.31 23.32
CA GLU A 679 -13.60 -19.78 22.46
C GLU A 679 -12.70 -20.76 23.21
N GLN A 680 -12.45 -20.53 24.51
CA GLN A 680 -11.70 -21.45 25.36
C GLN A 680 -12.33 -22.85 25.39
N LEU A 681 -13.66 -22.93 25.45
CA LEU A 681 -14.40 -24.19 25.43
C LEU A 681 -14.30 -24.94 24.09
N ARG A 682 -14.06 -24.22 22.98
CA ARG A 682 -13.97 -24.81 21.63
C ARG A 682 -12.56 -25.23 21.24
N PHE A 683 -11.55 -24.46 21.64
CA PHE A 683 -10.18 -24.59 21.12
C PHE A 683 -9.16 -25.19 22.09
N VAL A 684 -9.45 -25.25 23.39
CA VAL A 684 -8.46 -25.59 24.44
C VAL A 684 -8.71 -26.97 25.07
N GLY A 685 -9.56 -27.80 24.43
CA GLY A 685 -10.12 -29.04 25.01
C GLY A 685 -9.13 -30.15 25.42
N ILE A 686 -7.81 -29.96 25.31
CA ILE A 686 -6.81 -31.02 25.51
C ILE A 686 -6.05 -30.90 26.85
N GLU A 687 -5.96 -29.71 27.47
CA GLU A 687 -5.28 -29.57 28.79
C GLU A 687 -6.06 -30.20 29.96
N ARG A 688 -7.33 -30.62 29.76
CA ARG A 688 -8.14 -31.23 30.83
C ARG A 688 -7.87 -32.73 31.05
N ASP A 689 -7.30 -33.43 30.07
CA ASP A 689 -7.17 -34.89 30.16
C ASP A 689 -5.84 -35.37 30.79
N THR A 690 -4.89 -34.46 31.04
CA THR A 690 -3.58 -34.80 31.63
C THR A 690 -3.53 -34.75 33.16
N GLU A 691 -4.57 -34.27 33.83
CA GLU A 691 -4.69 -34.33 35.31
C GLU A 691 -5.39 -35.61 35.83
N MET A 692 -5.69 -36.59 34.95
CA MET A 692 -6.45 -37.80 35.29
C MET A 692 -5.67 -39.13 35.11
N LEU A 693 -4.34 -39.11 35.06
CA LEU A 693 -3.51 -40.34 35.01
C LEU A 693 -2.37 -40.36 36.05
#